data_AF-A0A7C1E4D0-F1
#
_entry.id   AF-A0A7C1E4D0-F1
#
_cell.length_a   1.000
_cell.length_b   1.000
_cell.length_c   1.000
_cell.angle_alpha   90.00
_cell.angle_beta   90.00
_cell.angle_gamma   90.00
#
_symmetry.space_group_name_H-M   'P 1'
#
loop_
_entity.id
_entity.type
_entity.pdbx_description
1 polymer ?
#
loop_
_entity_poly.entity_id
_entity_poly.type
_entity_poly.pdbx_seq_one_letter_code
_entity_poly.pdbx_strand_id
1 'polypeptide(L)'
;YIIKRSDGTIDTVGGLYIDPVSGDSTLQLNLIRPPNMRPDNPCWEQTWRNVYYLSSSDLNTDNLEIEIFMNPVTNDIRSDTTQSPPRNFLEVFGLDELNSVGNIESDGIVDGIMVNTGLGHLIFPVLHPFDPNELEVGSSRMNLGPNTPRVSAIYNSTTNSEIVQDHKYIIRVVTGQRQNPMSLGRFNIIDNSEIVKLAGRRLQRGVDYRMDYQIGQITFLNDEALNPNTTLTIDFDYEPFFMPEQKALLGARAEYRFGENSWIGGTAIYKSTSSAERRPRIGREPGKAFIWDADLQLDYEVPFLTQAVNAIPLIHTEARSKIRFTAEIAQVVSNPNTKDEAYIDDFEGSKSTFNLEIRRTAWTKSSAPHNRLQENRGHLIWYNPYNKVAVKEIWPDKDVATEDSRTNVLVFEFDPDSVGGGPDKWAGVMRYINTGYHDQSKSRFLEVWVRGSKGNLHFNFGSINEDINGDGILNSEDIEVAGYRDGILTAAEDVGLDGLPDSLEPGYHPIDNPDPNGDNWHWSRDNPDDYSKINGTEGNASDPEGGTKPDTEDLNGNNFLDTNNDYFEFTIDLASSEFEVPNTRNYVEDGTGEYWRLYRIPIQDSVFTLVPDGKVYRRTQVGSPDWQRIRYTRIWMDGVEDYAKIQLAQIELVGNRWEELTDHIEIATKSTHQDGDYISPPGVTGERSVTTGIMSQEQSLAIIYNKIPGESKASCYRTTFAGESMDLTLYQALDMWVYFNQAVSDDSVMFYFKLGRDANNAYEYRTYLQDGWAETNRVIMDFPEMTAFKDQYQTSISDTGIANMEPIMRTENGWYVINGSPTLTDVRYFEMGVINPFTYRPISGEIWVDELRVTDVRKEPGWAEKTTFAINFADLADFSGTLERRDSEFHGLNQRVGTGRTETVLSLSGGFKPHKFAPDKWGLNLPVTSNMS
;
A
#
# COMPACT_ATOMS: atom_id res chain seq x y z
N TYR A 1 -1.97 -17.58 36.46
CA TYR A 1 -0.61 -16.99 36.57
C TYR A 1 -0.39 -16.54 38.01
N ILE A 2 0.64 -17.09 38.66
CA ILE A 2 1.06 -16.73 40.03
C ILE A 2 2.36 -15.93 39.89
N ILE A 3 2.34 -14.63 40.22
CA ILE A 3 3.58 -13.87 40.34
C ILE A 3 4.01 -13.96 41.80
N LYS A 4 5.11 -14.68 42.05
CA LYS A 4 5.78 -14.67 43.34
C LYS A 4 6.76 -13.49 43.35
N ARG A 5 6.44 -12.43 44.08
CA ARG A 5 7.32 -11.28 44.21
C ARG A 5 8.56 -11.64 45.03
N SER A 6 9.62 -10.85 44.90
CA SER A 6 10.91 -11.07 45.57
C SER A 6 10.82 -11.03 47.11
N ASP A 7 9.77 -10.43 47.65
CA ASP A 7 9.43 -10.43 49.08
C ASP A 7 8.66 -11.70 49.53
N GLY A 8 8.37 -12.62 48.61
CA GLY A 8 7.66 -13.87 48.87
C GLY A 8 6.14 -13.77 48.79
N THR A 9 5.57 -12.58 48.54
CA THR A 9 4.13 -12.42 48.33
C THR A 9 3.69 -13.05 47.02
N ILE A 10 2.55 -13.73 47.05
CA ILE A 10 1.92 -14.35 45.89
C ILE A 10 0.78 -13.43 45.47
N ASP A 11 0.90 -12.88 44.28
CA ASP A 11 -0.12 -12.06 43.65
C ASP A 11 -0.74 -12.86 42.50
N THR A 12 -2.05 -13.07 42.55
CA THR A 12 -2.80 -13.85 41.55
C THR A 12 -3.82 -12.97 40.86
N VAL A 13 -3.58 -12.73 39.57
CA VAL A 13 -4.44 -11.99 38.64
C VAL A 13 -5.43 -12.92 37.90
N GLY A 14 -5.81 -14.04 38.51
CA GLY A 14 -6.74 -15.05 37.97
C GLY A 14 -6.92 -16.28 38.88
N GLY A 15 -7.88 -17.16 38.57
CA GLY A 15 -8.24 -18.31 39.41
C GLY A 15 -8.92 -19.44 38.61
N LEU A 16 -9.02 -20.64 39.21
CA LEU A 16 -9.79 -21.75 38.66
C LEU A 16 -11.09 -21.88 39.46
N TYR A 17 -12.22 -21.68 38.82
CA TYR A 17 -13.53 -22.02 39.35
C TYR A 17 -13.88 -23.44 38.93
N ILE A 18 -14.41 -24.25 39.84
CA ILE A 18 -14.93 -25.59 39.52
C ILE A 18 -16.39 -25.57 39.92
N ASP A 19 -17.28 -25.80 38.96
CA ASP A 19 -18.70 -25.90 39.23
C ASP A 19 -18.96 -27.14 40.11
N PRO A 20 -19.56 -26.97 41.30
CA PRO A 20 -19.73 -28.06 42.23
C PRO A 20 -20.80 -29.08 41.82
N VAL A 21 -21.60 -28.80 40.79
CA VAL A 21 -22.71 -29.63 40.31
C VAL A 21 -22.36 -30.35 39.01
N SER A 22 -21.83 -29.64 38.01
CA SER A 22 -21.43 -30.27 36.74
C SER A 22 -20.02 -30.87 36.80
N GLY A 23 -19.16 -30.37 37.69
CA GLY A 23 -17.74 -30.73 37.74
C GLY A 23 -16.89 -29.99 36.71
N ASP A 24 -17.48 -29.08 35.93
CA ASP A 24 -16.78 -28.29 34.92
C ASP A 24 -15.83 -27.30 35.57
N SER A 25 -14.67 -27.09 34.96
CA SER A 25 -13.68 -26.13 35.46
C SER A 25 -13.55 -24.93 34.53
N THR A 26 -13.75 -23.73 35.06
CA THR A 26 -13.61 -22.45 34.35
C THR A 26 -12.37 -21.71 34.82
N LEU A 27 -11.48 -21.34 33.91
CA LEU A 27 -10.31 -20.51 34.21
C LEU A 27 -10.67 -19.02 34.13
N GLN A 28 -10.61 -18.31 35.26
CA GLN A 28 -10.79 -16.87 35.35
C GLN A 28 -9.45 -16.15 35.14
N LEU A 29 -9.37 -15.25 34.17
CA LEU A 29 -8.17 -14.50 33.81
C LEU A 29 -8.48 -13.01 33.68
N ASN A 30 -7.49 -12.14 33.92
CA ASN A 30 -7.60 -10.72 33.62
C ASN A 30 -7.47 -10.47 32.10
N LEU A 31 -8.44 -9.76 31.55
CA LEU A 31 -8.44 -9.32 30.16
C LEU A 31 -7.47 -8.15 29.97
N ILE A 32 -6.46 -8.32 29.13
CA ILE A 32 -5.50 -7.27 28.76
C ILE A 32 -5.86 -6.58 27.44
N ARG A 33 -6.63 -7.25 26.58
CA ARG A 33 -7.09 -6.72 25.29
C ARG A 33 -8.43 -7.36 24.92
N PRO A 34 -9.55 -6.61 24.95
CA PRO A 34 -10.80 -7.07 24.39
C PRO A 34 -10.71 -7.18 22.86
N PRO A 35 -11.57 -7.99 22.22
CA PRO A 35 -11.70 -8.03 20.77
C PRO A 35 -11.98 -6.65 20.14
N ASN A 36 -12.80 -5.83 20.81
CA ASN A 36 -13.10 -4.45 20.44
C ASN A 36 -12.41 -3.47 21.42
N MET A 37 -11.21 -3.06 21.06
CA MET A 37 -10.38 -2.17 21.86
C MET A 37 -10.66 -0.72 21.42
N ARG A 38 -11.29 0.07 22.31
CA ARG A 38 -11.66 1.48 22.09
C ARG A 38 -11.10 2.37 23.21
N PRO A 39 -10.88 3.68 22.97
CA PRO A 39 -10.32 4.61 23.95
C PRO A 39 -11.09 4.70 25.28
N ASP A 40 -12.39 4.39 25.28
CA ASP A 40 -13.24 4.36 26.46
C ASP A 40 -13.14 3.04 27.26
N ASN A 41 -12.47 2.02 26.74
CA ASN A 41 -12.32 0.73 27.41
C ASN A 41 -11.21 0.79 28.49
N PRO A 42 -11.43 0.25 29.71
CA PRO A 42 -10.39 0.22 30.75
C PRO A 42 -9.09 -0.51 30.39
N CYS A 43 -9.10 -1.37 29.36
CA CYS A 43 -7.91 -2.05 28.85
C CYS A 43 -7.09 -1.17 27.88
N TRP A 44 -7.65 -0.06 27.38
CA TRP A 44 -7.00 0.82 26.40
C TRP A 44 -5.70 1.41 26.94
N GLU A 45 -5.76 1.94 28.16
CA GLU A 45 -4.64 2.52 28.91
C GLU A 45 -3.57 1.48 29.28
N GLN A 46 -3.90 0.19 29.26
CA GLN A 46 -2.94 -0.89 29.52
C GLN A 46 -2.07 -1.20 28.29
N THR A 47 -2.40 -0.66 27.12
CA THR A 47 -1.64 -0.89 25.88
C THR A 47 -0.48 0.08 25.77
N TRP A 48 0.73 -0.46 25.56
CA TRP A 48 1.92 0.35 25.34
C TRP A 48 1.88 1.01 23.95
N ARG A 49 1.87 2.34 23.94
CA ARG A 49 1.96 3.19 22.72
C ARG A 49 3.22 4.05 22.70
N ASN A 50 4.15 3.75 23.60
CA ASN A 50 5.41 4.45 23.81
C ASN A 50 6.64 3.61 23.42
N VAL A 51 6.43 2.49 22.73
CA VAL A 51 7.48 1.55 22.30
C VAL A 51 7.50 1.46 20.78
N TYR A 52 8.65 1.75 20.18
CA TYR A 52 8.82 1.84 18.73
C TYR A 52 9.85 0.80 18.26
N TYR A 53 9.45 -0.04 17.30
CA TYR A 53 10.36 -0.98 16.67
C TYR A 53 11.27 -0.26 15.66
N LEU A 54 12.57 -0.49 15.78
CA LEU A 54 13.64 0.16 15.00
C LEU A 54 13.99 -0.61 13.73
N SER A 55 13.06 -1.45 13.25
CA SER A 55 13.18 -2.25 12.01
C SER A 55 14.30 -3.31 11.99
N SER A 56 15.04 -3.50 13.08
CA SER A 56 16.07 -4.54 13.23
C SER A 56 16.25 -4.95 14.69
N SER A 57 16.57 -6.22 14.93
CA SER A 57 16.97 -6.79 16.22
C SER A 57 18.50 -6.86 16.34
N ASP A 58 18.99 -7.21 17.54
CA ASP A 58 20.41 -7.35 17.90
C ASP A 58 21.29 -6.16 17.47
N LEU A 59 20.81 -4.94 17.70
CA LEU A 59 21.47 -3.70 17.26
C LEU A 59 22.87 -3.52 17.88
N ASN A 60 23.83 -3.10 17.06
CA ASN A 60 25.15 -2.70 17.55
C ASN A 60 25.09 -1.26 18.07
N THR A 61 25.41 -1.07 19.35
CA THR A 61 25.42 0.24 20.03
C THR A 61 26.45 1.21 19.48
N ASP A 62 27.57 0.71 18.93
CA ASP A 62 28.69 1.56 18.53
C ASP A 62 28.39 2.43 17.30
N ASN A 63 27.40 2.03 16.48
CA ASN A 63 27.00 2.74 15.25
C ASN A 63 25.49 3.04 15.23
N LEU A 64 24.84 3.08 16.40
CA LEU A 64 23.41 3.38 16.50
C LEU A 64 23.21 4.87 16.70
N GLU A 65 22.62 5.53 15.71
CA GLU A 65 22.20 6.92 15.76
C GLU A 65 20.67 6.98 15.71
N ILE A 66 20.07 7.63 16.70
CA ILE A 66 18.62 7.81 16.80
C ILE A 66 18.35 9.31 16.91
N GLU A 67 17.50 9.83 16.02
CA GLU A 67 17.18 11.25 15.96
C GLU A 67 15.66 11.42 15.89
N ILE A 68 15.14 12.46 16.57
CA ILE A 68 13.74 12.87 16.45
C ILE A 68 13.66 14.22 15.76
N PHE A 69 12.82 14.28 14.74
CA PHE A 69 12.61 15.48 13.95
C PHE A 69 11.16 15.89 13.96
N MET A 70 10.92 17.20 14.01
CA MET A 70 9.66 17.80 13.63
C MET A 70 9.83 18.37 12.24
N ASN A 71 8.94 18.02 11.30
CA ASN A 71 9.09 18.42 9.91
C ASN A 71 8.17 19.60 9.56
N PRO A 72 8.70 20.83 9.46
CA PRO A 72 8.15 21.81 8.55
C PRO A 72 9.04 21.93 7.30
N VAL A 73 8.47 21.52 6.18
CA VAL A 73 8.64 22.13 4.85
C VAL A 73 10.02 21.97 4.17
N THR A 74 11.17 22.10 4.83
CA THR A 74 12.49 22.06 4.15
C THR A 74 13.69 21.80 5.05
N ASN A 75 13.54 21.75 6.38
CA ASN A 75 14.63 21.44 7.30
C ASN A 75 14.14 20.44 8.35
N ASP A 76 14.84 19.32 8.46
CA ASP A 76 14.71 18.35 9.54
C ASP A 76 15.00 19.05 10.89
N ILE A 77 13.99 19.66 11.54
CA ILE A 77 14.18 20.39 12.80
C ILE A 77 14.36 19.37 13.94
N ARG A 78 15.57 19.33 14.50
CA ARG A 78 15.99 18.43 15.59
C ARG A 78 15.63 18.93 17.00
N SER A 79 15.14 20.17 17.10
CA SER A 79 14.95 20.86 18.38
C SER A 79 13.61 21.58 18.47
N ASP A 80 13.05 21.63 19.66
CA ASP A 80 11.86 22.43 19.95
C ASP A 80 12.23 23.91 19.98
N THR A 81 11.98 24.59 18.87
CA THR A 81 12.23 26.02 18.69
C THR A 81 11.22 26.91 19.42
N THR A 82 10.16 26.34 20.00
CA THR A 82 9.18 27.10 20.81
C THR A 82 9.69 27.36 22.23
N GLN A 83 10.75 26.66 22.65
CA GLN A 83 11.40 26.83 23.94
C GLN A 83 12.59 27.80 23.82
N SER A 84 12.90 28.49 24.92
CA SER A 84 14.04 29.41 25.02
C SER A 84 14.90 29.07 26.24
N PRO A 85 16.13 28.55 26.05
CA PRO A 85 16.75 28.19 24.76
C PRO A 85 16.06 26.99 24.09
N PRO A 86 16.19 26.81 22.76
CA PRO A 86 15.73 25.60 22.07
C PRO A 86 16.41 24.35 22.62
N ARG A 87 15.65 23.25 22.76
CA ARG A 87 16.12 21.95 23.28
C ARG A 87 15.97 20.85 22.26
N ASN A 88 16.85 19.86 22.25
CA ASN A 88 16.76 18.71 21.33
C ASN A 88 15.48 17.89 21.63
N PHE A 89 14.80 17.37 20.61
CA PHE A 89 13.60 16.54 20.86
C PHE A 89 13.88 15.26 21.65
N LEU A 90 15.10 14.70 21.59
CA LEU A 90 15.51 13.59 22.47
C LEU A 90 15.43 13.99 23.95
N GLU A 91 15.94 15.17 24.29
CA GLU A 91 15.90 15.75 25.63
C GLU A 91 14.46 16.14 26.04
N VAL A 92 13.68 16.71 25.11
CA VAL A 92 12.28 17.11 25.35
C VAL A 92 11.41 15.91 25.72
N PHE A 93 11.61 14.77 25.05
CA PHE A 93 10.84 13.55 25.29
C PHE A 93 11.46 12.60 26.33
N GLY A 94 12.57 13.00 26.96
CA GLY A 94 13.20 12.24 28.04
C GLY A 94 13.94 10.98 27.59
N LEU A 95 14.44 10.98 26.36
CA LEU A 95 15.30 9.91 25.83
C LEU A 95 16.79 10.17 26.06
N ASP A 96 17.17 11.39 26.40
CA ASP A 96 18.55 11.84 26.60
C ASP A 96 18.62 12.71 27.86
N GLU A 97 18.93 12.09 28.99
CA GLU A 97 19.16 12.73 30.28
C GLU A 97 20.62 12.66 30.72
N LEU A 98 21.39 11.69 30.21
CA LEU A 98 22.73 11.37 30.67
C LEU A 98 23.76 11.54 29.56
N ASN A 99 24.94 12.05 29.91
CA ASN A 99 26.06 12.02 28.99
C ASN A 99 26.74 10.64 28.96
N SER A 100 27.67 10.45 28.02
CA SER A 100 28.53 9.24 27.90
C SER A 100 29.26 8.79 29.19
N VAL A 101 29.36 9.62 30.22
CA VAL A 101 29.99 9.31 31.52
C VAL A 101 28.95 9.00 32.62
N GLY A 102 27.67 9.17 32.33
CA GLY A 102 26.53 8.90 33.22
C GLY A 102 26.15 10.06 34.14
N ASN A 103 26.59 11.29 33.86
CA ASN A 103 26.15 12.49 34.58
C ASN A 103 24.86 13.04 33.96
N ILE A 104 24.01 13.69 34.76
CA ILE A 104 22.76 14.32 34.31
C ILE A 104 23.07 15.57 33.47
N GLU A 105 23.33 15.37 32.19
CA GLU A 105 23.62 16.38 31.17
C GLU A 105 23.40 15.73 29.81
N SER A 106 22.48 16.27 29.00
CA SER A 106 22.18 15.74 27.67
C SER A 106 23.37 15.95 26.71
N ASP A 107 23.73 14.91 25.96
CA ASP A 107 24.82 14.94 24.97
C ASP A 107 24.37 14.74 23.51
N GLY A 108 23.06 14.65 23.29
CA GLY A 108 22.43 14.47 21.99
C GLY A 108 22.37 13.00 21.54
N ILE A 109 22.70 12.06 22.41
CA ILE A 109 22.63 10.61 22.16
C ILE A 109 21.54 10.01 23.05
N VAL A 110 20.77 9.06 22.52
CA VAL A 110 19.75 8.35 23.30
C VAL A 110 20.42 7.52 24.41
N ASP A 111 19.92 7.66 25.63
CA ASP A 111 20.35 6.88 26.78
C ASP A 111 20.14 5.39 26.53
N GLY A 112 21.18 4.58 26.73
CA GLY A 112 21.13 3.14 26.43
C GLY A 112 20.03 2.36 27.15
N ILE A 113 19.52 2.84 28.30
CA ILE A 113 18.39 2.23 29.02
C ILE A 113 17.06 2.35 28.25
N MET A 114 16.96 3.33 27.35
CA MET A 114 15.78 3.57 26.52
C MET A 114 15.78 2.69 25.27
N VAL A 115 16.85 1.94 25.00
CA VAL A 115 16.96 1.07 23.82
C VAL A 115 17.13 -0.38 24.24
N ASN A 116 16.16 -1.22 23.88
CA ASN A 116 16.33 -2.67 23.92
C ASN A 116 16.97 -3.13 22.60
N THR A 117 18.29 -3.28 22.59
CA THR A 117 19.04 -3.66 21.39
C THR A 117 18.73 -5.06 20.89
N GLY A 118 18.42 -6.01 21.78
CA GLY A 118 18.08 -7.39 21.40
C GLY A 118 16.76 -7.47 20.63
N LEU A 119 15.71 -6.79 21.12
CA LEU A 119 14.41 -6.75 20.45
C LEU A 119 14.30 -5.64 19.38
N GLY A 120 15.23 -4.70 19.36
CA GLY A 120 15.16 -3.56 18.45
C GLY A 120 14.10 -2.54 18.82
N HIS A 121 13.89 -2.28 20.12
CA HIS A 121 12.85 -1.35 20.58
C HIS A 121 13.45 -0.08 21.18
N LEU A 122 12.95 1.08 20.76
CA LEU A 122 13.09 2.35 21.49
C LEU A 122 11.89 2.51 22.43
N ILE A 123 12.15 2.79 23.70
CA ILE A 123 11.15 2.86 24.77
C ILE A 123 11.20 4.27 25.35
N PHE A 124 10.12 5.03 25.17
CA PHE A 124 9.97 6.33 25.82
C PHE A 124 9.65 6.14 27.31
N PRO A 125 10.11 7.05 28.18
CA PRO A 125 10.02 6.88 29.64
C PRO A 125 8.60 7.04 30.22
N VAL A 126 7.63 7.50 29.43
CA VAL A 126 6.22 7.73 29.81
C VAL A 126 5.28 7.00 28.85
N LEU A 127 4.00 6.80 29.22
CA LEU A 127 3.03 6.09 28.37
C LEU A 127 2.55 6.95 27.20
N HIS A 128 2.48 8.27 27.39
CA HIS A 128 2.03 9.23 26.38
C HIS A 128 3.12 10.27 26.02
N PRO A 129 4.26 9.86 25.42
CA PRO A 129 5.40 10.77 25.17
C PRO A 129 5.07 11.99 24.30
N PHE A 130 4.06 11.90 23.44
CA PHE A 130 3.69 12.99 22.52
C PHE A 130 2.46 13.79 22.99
N ASP A 131 1.77 13.35 24.04
CA ASP A 131 0.67 14.07 24.68
C ASP A 131 0.52 13.66 26.16
N PRO A 132 1.52 13.94 27.01
CA PRO A 132 1.53 13.42 28.37
C PRO A 132 0.52 14.11 29.28
N ASN A 133 -0.08 13.33 30.16
CA ASN A 133 -0.96 13.87 31.19
C ASN A 133 -0.16 14.55 32.32
N GLU A 134 -0.85 15.26 33.22
CA GLU A 134 -0.21 16.02 34.31
C GLU A 134 0.69 15.17 35.22
N LEU A 135 0.35 13.89 35.43
CA LEU A 135 1.12 12.96 36.26
C LEU A 135 2.43 12.56 35.57
N GLU A 136 2.39 12.38 34.25
CA GLU A 136 3.55 12.04 33.43
C GLU A 136 4.49 13.24 33.26
N VAL A 137 3.96 14.45 33.09
CA VAL A 137 4.74 15.70 33.08
C VAL A 137 5.46 15.90 34.43
N GLY A 138 4.84 15.50 35.54
CA GLY A 138 5.43 15.57 36.89
C GLY A 138 6.59 14.60 37.15
N SER A 139 6.85 13.64 36.25
CA SER A 139 7.84 12.56 36.46
C SER A 139 9.31 12.96 36.27
N SER A 140 9.60 14.25 36.03
CA SER A 140 10.95 14.86 35.88
C SER A 140 11.78 14.40 34.68
N ARG A 141 11.30 13.44 33.88
CA ARG A 141 12.04 12.90 32.73
C ARG A 141 11.86 13.68 31.43
N MET A 142 10.74 14.39 31.28
CA MET A 142 10.44 15.15 30.06
C MET A 142 10.62 16.65 30.27
N ASN A 143 11.14 17.35 29.24
CA ASN A 143 11.37 18.79 29.24
C ASN A 143 10.43 19.50 28.25
N LEU A 144 9.13 19.43 28.52
CA LEU A 144 8.10 19.97 27.64
C LEU A 144 7.83 21.46 27.93
N GLY A 145 7.94 22.28 26.89
CA GLY A 145 7.47 23.65 26.91
C GLY A 145 5.94 23.75 26.81
N PRO A 146 5.35 24.90 27.19
CA PRO A 146 3.91 25.13 27.09
C PRO A 146 3.39 25.13 25.65
N ASN A 147 4.26 25.43 24.68
CA ASN A 147 3.93 25.49 23.25
C ASN A 147 4.56 24.34 22.46
N THR A 148 5.20 23.38 23.13
CA THR A 148 5.72 22.19 22.44
C THR A 148 4.54 21.47 21.76
N PRO A 149 4.62 21.18 20.46
CA PRO A 149 3.53 20.52 19.75
C PRO A 149 3.15 19.17 20.37
N ARG A 150 1.85 18.85 20.33
CA ARG A 150 1.27 17.62 20.92
C ARG A 150 0.67 16.74 19.83
N VAL A 151 0.71 15.43 19.99
CA VAL A 151 0.07 14.45 19.10
C VAL A 151 -0.86 13.59 19.93
N SER A 152 -2.14 13.94 19.95
CA SER A 152 -3.15 13.34 20.82
C SER A 152 -3.89 12.18 20.15
N ALA A 153 -4.06 12.25 18.82
CA ALA A 153 -4.86 11.30 18.03
C ALA A 153 -4.43 9.84 18.25
N ILE A 154 -3.12 9.60 18.41
CA ILE A 154 -2.54 8.26 18.60
C ILE A 154 -2.96 7.60 19.92
N TYR A 155 -3.43 8.38 20.90
CA TYR A 155 -3.84 7.90 22.21
C TYR A 155 -5.36 7.92 22.40
N ASN A 156 -6.08 8.77 21.70
CA ASN A 156 -7.51 8.98 21.91
C ASN A 156 -8.40 8.54 20.74
N SER A 157 -7.82 8.09 19.62
CA SER A 157 -8.55 7.67 18.43
C SER A 157 -8.14 6.27 17.96
N THR A 158 -9.09 5.55 17.35
CA THR A 158 -8.85 4.32 16.58
C THR A 158 -8.88 4.58 15.06
N THR A 159 -9.13 5.83 14.66
CA THR A 159 -9.30 6.24 13.26
C THR A 159 -7.94 6.60 12.67
N ASN A 160 -7.49 5.82 11.69
CA ASN A 160 -6.15 6.01 11.12
C ASN A 160 -5.97 7.36 10.40
N SER A 161 -7.03 7.91 9.78
CA SER A 161 -6.94 9.23 9.12
C SER A 161 -6.67 10.36 10.12
N GLU A 162 -7.37 10.39 11.26
CA GLU A 162 -7.13 11.35 12.34
C GLU A 162 -5.71 11.23 12.89
N ILE A 163 -5.24 9.99 13.10
CA ILE A 163 -3.88 9.68 13.57
C ILE A 163 -2.82 10.21 12.59
N VAL A 164 -3.02 9.99 11.29
CA VAL A 164 -2.08 10.44 10.25
C VAL A 164 -2.09 11.96 10.11
N GLN A 165 -3.26 12.60 10.20
CA GLN A 165 -3.37 14.07 10.11
C GLN A 165 -2.72 14.80 11.30
N ASP A 166 -2.72 14.20 12.50
CA ASP A 166 -2.08 14.79 13.69
C ASP A 166 -0.57 14.50 13.77
N HIS A 167 0.00 13.75 12.81
CA HIS A 167 1.41 13.35 12.79
C HIS A 167 2.35 14.57 12.70
N LYS A 168 3.27 14.69 13.68
CA LYS A 168 4.23 15.82 13.75
C LYS A 168 5.71 15.41 13.84
N TYR A 169 6.00 14.21 14.35
CA TYR A 169 7.35 13.77 14.70
C TYR A 169 7.79 12.53 13.93
N ILE A 170 9.03 12.52 13.44
CA ILE A 170 9.65 11.38 12.74
C ILE A 170 10.83 10.91 13.56
N ILE A 171 10.88 9.60 13.83
CA ILE A 171 12.03 8.93 14.46
C ILE A 171 12.89 8.37 13.32
N ARG A 172 14.12 8.85 13.19
CA ARG A 172 15.11 8.32 12.26
C ARG A 172 16.08 7.44 13.04
N VAL A 173 16.36 6.26 12.50
CA VAL A 173 17.36 5.35 13.03
C VAL A 173 18.37 5.04 11.95
N VAL A 174 19.64 5.26 12.25
CA VAL A 174 20.76 4.82 11.42
C VAL A 174 21.52 3.79 12.24
N THR A 175 21.69 2.60 11.69
CA THR A 175 22.47 1.54 12.31
C THR A 175 23.32 0.82 11.26
N GLY A 176 24.54 0.45 11.64
CA GLY A 176 25.47 -0.25 10.77
C GLY A 176 26.05 -1.49 11.45
N GLN A 177 25.66 -2.67 10.98
CA GLN A 177 26.30 -3.93 11.36
C GLN A 177 27.18 -4.44 10.20
N ARG A 178 28.49 -4.49 10.41
CA ARG A 178 29.41 -5.21 9.52
C ARG A 178 29.55 -6.64 10.00
N GLN A 179 28.70 -7.51 9.48
CA GLN A 179 28.80 -8.95 9.72
C GLN A 179 29.81 -9.57 8.72
N ASN A 180 30.52 -10.60 9.15
CA ASN A 180 31.40 -11.40 8.29
C ASN A 180 31.05 -12.88 8.53
N PRO A 181 30.46 -13.61 7.56
CA PRO A 181 30.16 -13.18 6.19
C PRO A 181 29.10 -12.07 6.10
N MET A 182 29.27 -11.16 5.13
CA MET A 182 28.35 -10.08 4.82
C MET A 182 27.38 -10.52 3.71
N SER A 183 26.08 -10.35 3.92
CA SER A 183 25.08 -10.54 2.87
C SER A 183 25.03 -9.33 1.95
N LEU A 184 24.97 -9.57 0.63
CA LEU A 184 24.75 -8.54 -0.38
C LEU A 184 23.25 -8.29 -0.64
N GLY A 185 22.37 -8.98 0.08
CA GLY A 185 20.91 -8.81 -0.01
C GLY A 185 20.30 -9.30 -1.33
N ARG A 186 21.03 -10.07 -2.12
CA ARG A 186 20.58 -10.66 -3.40
C ARG A 186 21.14 -12.07 -3.55
N PHE A 187 20.31 -13.00 -4.01
CA PHE A 187 20.72 -14.35 -4.40
C PHE A 187 21.19 -14.35 -5.86
N ASN A 188 21.91 -15.40 -6.28
CA ASN A 188 22.36 -15.61 -7.65
C ASN A 188 23.17 -14.42 -8.21
N ILE A 189 24.22 -14.04 -7.48
CA ILE A 189 25.19 -13.07 -7.99
C ILE A 189 25.91 -13.70 -9.19
N ILE A 190 26.12 -12.93 -10.26
CA ILE A 190 26.83 -13.41 -11.45
C ILE A 190 28.30 -13.59 -11.10
N ASP A 191 28.83 -14.79 -11.32
CA ASP A 191 30.23 -15.14 -11.06
C ASP A 191 31.20 -14.12 -11.69
N ASN A 192 32.10 -13.57 -10.87
CA ASN A 192 33.11 -12.58 -11.25
C ASN A 192 32.60 -11.17 -11.60
N SER A 193 31.33 -10.85 -11.35
CA SER A 193 30.82 -9.50 -11.55
C SER A 193 31.28 -8.52 -10.47
N GLU A 194 31.79 -9.01 -9.33
CA GLU A 194 32.06 -8.18 -8.18
C GLU A 194 33.31 -7.29 -8.31
N ILE A 195 33.16 -6.02 -7.90
CA ILE A 195 34.25 -5.07 -7.71
C ILE A 195 34.19 -4.57 -6.27
N VAL A 196 35.13 -5.05 -5.46
CA VAL A 196 35.23 -4.71 -4.04
C VAL A 196 36.34 -3.68 -3.83
N LYS A 197 36.01 -2.55 -3.20
CA LYS A 197 36.95 -1.46 -2.88
C LYS A 197 36.88 -1.10 -1.40
N LEU A 198 38.03 -0.99 -0.74
CA LEU A 198 38.16 -0.52 0.64
C LEU A 198 38.97 0.79 0.66
N ALA A 199 38.38 1.88 1.13
CA ALA A 199 38.95 3.23 1.08
C ALA A 199 39.47 3.58 -0.34
N GLY A 200 38.74 3.16 -1.37
CA GLY A 200 39.10 3.33 -2.79
C GLY A 200 40.10 2.29 -3.34
N ARG A 201 40.80 1.52 -2.50
CA ARG A 201 41.71 0.43 -2.93
C ARG A 201 40.92 -0.81 -3.34
N ARG A 202 41.08 -1.29 -4.58
CA ARG A 202 40.46 -2.55 -5.04
C ARG A 202 41.05 -3.75 -4.29
N LEU A 203 40.19 -4.59 -3.73
CA LEU A 203 40.55 -5.83 -3.04
C LEU A 203 40.62 -7.00 -4.04
N GLN A 204 41.48 -7.97 -3.77
CA GLN A 204 41.69 -9.14 -4.62
C GLN A 204 40.95 -10.37 -4.10
N ARG A 205 40.11 -10.98 -4.94
CA ARG A 205 39.40 -12.22 -4.60
C ARG A 205 40.36 -13.37 -4.34
N GLY A 206 40.08 -14.17 -3.32
CA GLY A 206 40.89 -15.30 -2.86
C GLY A 206 42.05 -14.90 -1.95
N VAL A 207 42.41 -13.61 -1.92
CA VAL A 207 43.47 -13.05 -1.05
C VAL A 207 42.85 -12.21 0.06
N ASP A 208 42.05 -11.21 -0.30
CA ASP A 208 41.43 -10.26 0.63
C ASP A 208 39.99 -10.65 1.02
N TYR A 209 39.29 -11.40 0.16
CA TYR A 209 37.92 -11.86 0.41
C TYR A 209 37.59 -13.14 -0.38
N ARG A 210 36.50 -13.81 -0.01
CA ARG A 210 35.85 -14.92 -0.74
C ARG A 210 34.38 -14.59 -0.95
N MET A 211 33.77 -15.19 -1.96
CA MET A 211 32.38 -14.93 -2.33
C MET A 211 31.62 -16.23 -2.54
N ASP A 212 30.41 -16.29 -1.98
CA ASP A 212 29.40 -17.28 -2.30
C ASP A 212 28.34 -16.62 -3.19
N TYR A 213 28.36 -17.00 -4.47
CA TYR A 213 27.51 -16.41 -5.49
C TYR A 213 26.05 -16.86 -5.42
N GLN A 214 25.78 -18.06 -4.88
CA GLN A 214 24.41 -18.59 -4.84
C GLN A 214 23.59 -17.86 -3.78
N ILE A 215 24.15 -17.72 -2.58
CA ILE A 215 23.48 -17.02 -1.46
C ILE A 215 23.86 -15.53 -1.37
N GLY A 216 24.75 -15.05 -2.24
CA GLY A 216 25.18 -13.66 -2.31
C GLY A 216 25.84 -13.16 -1.05
N GLN A 217 26.82 -13.93 -0.55
CA GLN A 217 27.58 -13.58 0.64
C GLN A 217 29.04 -13.34 0.31
N ILE A 218 29.63 -12.31 0.91
CA ILE A 218 31.06 -12.02 0.83
C ILE A 218 31.70 -12.21 2.21
N THR A 219 32.80 -12.97 2.25
CA THR A 219 33.59 -13.19 3.46
C THR A 219 34.93 -12.50 3.32
N PHE A 220 35.20 -11.49 4.14
CA PHE A 220 36.50 -10.82 4.15
C PHE A 220 37.53 -11.67 4.91
N LEU A 221 38.74 -11.75 4.37
CA LEU A 221 39.86 -12.52 4.92
C LEU A 221 40.81 -11.66 5.79
N ASN A 222 40.69 -10.33 5.70
CA ASN A 222 41.44 -9.35 6.50
C ASN A 222 40.49 -8.48 7.33
N ASP A 223 40.85 -8.24 8.60
CA ASP A 223 40.05 -7.45 9.55
C ASP A 223 39.97 -5.96 9.17
N GLU A 224 40.88 -5.46 8.32
CA GLU A 224 40.87 -4.07 7.84
C GLU A 224 39.54 -3.71 7.14
N ALA A 225 38.91 -4.66 6.45
CA ALA A 225 37.62 -4.47 5.80
C ALA A 225 36.44 -4.35 6.79
N LEU A 226 36.63 -4.81 8.02
CA LEU A 226 35.64 -4.77 9.09
C LEU A 226 35.69 -3.47 9.91
N ASN A 227 36.67 -2.60 9.66
CA ASN A 227 36.81 -1.33 10.38
C ASN A 227 35.66 -0.35 10.05
N PRO A 228 34.87 0.11 11.03
CA PRO A 228 33.74 1.01 10.80
C PRO A 228 34.14 2.36 10.19
N ASN A 229 35.38 2.83 10.43
CA ASN A 229 35.86 4.14 9.97
C ASN A 229 36.31 4.18 8.50
N THR A 230 36.23 3.07 7.77
CA THR A 230 36.69 2.99 6.36
C THR A 230 35.54 2.71 5.41
N THR A 231 35.42 3.44 4.31
CA THR A 231 34.36 3.20 3.31
C THR A 231 34.63 1.91 2.52
N LEU A 232 33.68 0.98 2.52
CA LEU A 232 33.68 -0.25 1.72
C LEU A 232 32.62 -0.11 0.62
N THR A 233 33.02 -0.28 -0.64
CA THR A 233 32.13 -0.25 -1.80
C THR A 233 32.19 -1.60 -2.52
N ILE A 234 31.02 -2.18 -2.80
CA ILE A 234 30.91 -3.46 -3.50
C ILE A 234 29.91 -3.28 -4.64
N ASP A 235 30.42 -3.29 -5.87
CA ASP A 235 29.60 -3.29 -7.08
C ASP A 235 29.49 -4.74 -7.58
N PHE A 236 28.30 -5.21 -7.99
CA PHE A 236 28.09 -6.58 -8.50
C PHE A 236 26.83 -6.66 -9.37
N ASP A 237 26.75 -7.69 -10.22
CA ASP A 237 25.57 -8.02 -11.02
C ASP A 237 24.90 -9.30 -10.50
N TYR A 238 23.59 -9.45 -10.65
CA TYR A 238 22.84 -10.63 -10.18
C TYR A 238 21.70 -11.03 -11.14
N GLU A 239 21.29 -12.29 -11.07
CA GLU A 239 20.17 -12.86 -11.83
C GLU A 239 18.92 -13.02 -10.94
N PRO A 240 17.95 -12.08 -11.00
CA PRO A 240 16.70 -12.22 -10.27
C PRO A 240 15.83 -13.35 -10.83
N PHE A 241 15.14 -14.05 -9.93
CA PHE A 241 14.27 -15.19 -10.26
C PHE A 241 13.07 -14.83 -11.15
N PHE A 242 12.62 -13.57 -11.14
CA PHE A 242 11.52 -13.09 -11.94
C PHE A 242 11.85 -11.71 -12.53
N MET A 243 11.91 -11.61 -13.86
CA MET A 243 11.99 -10.34 -14.58
C MET A 243 10.82 -10.24 -15.57
N PRO A 244 9.83 -9.36 -15.35
CA PRO A 244 8.78 -9.12 -16.34
C PRO A 244 9.31 -8.38 -17.59
N GLU A 245 10.43 -7.66 -17.46
CA GLU A 245 11.07 -6.90 -18.55
C GLU A 245 12.04 -7.78 -19.34
N GLN A 246 12.01 -7.70 -20.67
CA GLN A 246 13.06 -8.26 -21.53
C GLN A 246 14.11 -7.20 -21.82
N LYS A 247 15.38 -7.55 -21.63
CA LYS A 247 16.54 -6.66 -21.84
C LYS A 247 17.45 -7.23 -22.91
N ALA A 248 17.77 -6.43 -23.92
CA ALA A 248 18.75 -6.75 -24.96
C ALA A 248 19.93 -5.80 -24.85
N LEU A 249 21.14 -6.35 -24.86
CA LEU A 249 22.39 -5.60 -24.81
C LEU A 249 23.27 -6.01 -26.00
N LEU A 250 23.72 -5.04 -26.79
CA LEU A 250 24.61 -5.23 -27.92
C LEU A 250 25.80 -4.30 -27.75
N GLY A 251 27.02 -4.83 -27.79
CA GLY A 251 28.23 -4.04 -27.62
C GLY A 251 29.31 -4.41 -28.62
N ALA A 252 30.11 -3.43 -29.03
CA ALA A 252 31.32 -3.63 -29.80
C ALA A 252 32.44 -2.76 -29.23
N ARG A 253 33.66 -3.30 -29.21
CA ARG A 253 34.87 -2.56 -28.83
C ARG A 253 35.94 -2.76 -29.89
N ALA A 254 36.60 -1.67 -30.27
CA ALA A 254 37.78 -1.69 -31.11
C ALA A 254 38.96 -1.13 -30.32
N GLU A 255 40.13 -1.76 -30.45
CA GLU A 255 41.37 -1.32 -29.81
C GLU A 255 42.50 -1.37 -30.83
N TYR A 256 43.26 -0.28 -30.92
CA TYR A 256 44.47 -0.18 -31.72
C TYR A 256 45.68 0.05 -30.83
N ARG A 257 46.60 -0.92 -30.85
CA ARG A 257 47.86 -0.86 -30.09
C ARG A 257 48.98 -0.30 -30.96
N PHE A 258 49.62 0.77 -30.48
CA PHE A 258 50.78 1.38 -31.14
C PHE A 258 52.07 1.31 -30.29
N GLY A 259 52.01 0.65 -29.14
CA GLY A 259 53.14 0.25 -28.32
C GLY A 259 52.81 -0.98 -27.46
N GLU A 260 53.77 -1.49 -26.69
CA GLU A 260 53.52 -2.65 -25.81
C GLU A 260 52.45 -2.36 -24.75
N ASN A 261 52.42 -1.13 -24.22
CA ASN A 261 51.50 -0.67 -23.18
C ASN A 261 50.76 0.63 -23.54
N SER A 262 50.78 1.01 -24.82
CA SER A 262 50.13 2.21 -25.35
C SER A 262 49.14 1.86 -26.45
N TRP A 263 47.90 2.31 -26.28
CA TRP A 263 46.78 1.93 -27.15
C TRP A 263 45.71 3.01 -27.13
N ILE A 264 44.88 3.02 -28.16
CA ILE A 264 43.65 3.81 -28.25
C ILE A 264 42.49 2.87 -28.54
N GLY A 265 41.39 3.05 -27.84
CA GLY A 265 40.20 2.24 -27.91
C GLY A 265 38.94 3.07 -28.13
N GLY A 266 37.87 2.37 -28.46
CA GLY A 266 36.53 2.91 -28.41
C GLY A 266 35.52 1.78 -28.28
N THR A 267 34.52 2.02 -27.44
CA THR A 267 33.43 1.10 -27.12
C THR A 267 32.12 1.75 -27.54
N ALA A 268 31.20 0.95 -28.06
CA ALA A 268 29.83 1.34 -28.33
C ALA A 268 28.90 0.26 -27.79
N ILE A 269 27.94 0.63 -26.96
CA ILE A 269 26.99 -0.28 -26.32
C ILE A 269 25.58 0.26 -26.49
N TYR A 270 24.69 -0.58 -26.99
CA TYR A 270 23.26 -0.33 -27.13
C TYR A 270 22.48 -1.25 -26.20
N LYS A 271 21.57 -0.67 -25.41
CA LYS A 271 20.63 -1.37 -24.53
C LYS A 271 19.20 -1.05 -24.95
N SER A 272 18.35 -2.06 -25.00
CA SER A 272 16.91 -1.93 -25.18
C SER A 272 16.17 -2.74 -24.13
N THR A 273 15.19 -2.12 -23.47
CA THR A 273 14.30 -2.74 -22.49
C THR A 273 12.87 -2.64 -23.02
N SER A 274 12.13 -3.74 -23.02
CA SER A 274 10.70 -3.74 -23.35
C SER A 274 9.83 -3.95 -22.11
N SER A 275 8.64 -3.36 -22.11
CA SER A 275 7.60 -3.60 -21.11
C SER A 275 6.51 -4.50 -21.70
N ALA A 276 5.96 -5.38 -20.86
CA ALA A 276 4.79 -6.18 -21.21
C ALA A 276 3.48 -5.36 -21.11
N GLU A 277 3.48 -4.30 -20.29
CA GLU A 277 2.36 -3.39 -20.09
C GLU A 277 2.27 -2.42 -21.29
N ARG A 278 1.07 -2.23 -21.85
CA ARG A 278 0.87 -1.27 -22.95
C ARG A 278 0.85 0.18 -22.43
N ARG A 279 0.21 0.38 -21.29
CA ARG A 279 0.19 1.59 -20.46
C ARG A 279 1.18 1.42 -19.28
N PRO A 280 2.49 1.67 -19.47
CA PRO A 280 3.46 1.43 -18.42
C PRO A 280 3.28 2.41 -17.26
N ARG A 281 3.35 1.91 -16.03
CA ARG A 281 3.43 2.75 -14.82
C ARG A 281 4.82 3.35 -14.64
N ILE A 282 4.91 4.42 -13.86
CA ILE A 282 6.19 5.01 -13.44
C ILE A 282 7.09 3.95 -12.81
N GLY A 283 8.32 3.83 -13.30
CA GLY A 283 9.29 2.81 -12.90
C GLY A 283 9.29 1.53 -13.75
N ARG A 284 8.30 1.31 -14.64
CA ARG A 284 8.18 0.11 -15.51
C ARG A 284 8.21 0.42 -17.01
N GLU A 285 8.75 1.58 -17.37
CA GLU A 285 8.78 2.09 -18.72
C GLU A 285 9.79 1.36 -19.61
N PRO A 286 9.45 1.13 -20.89
CA PRO A 286 10.40 0.60 -21.86
C PRO A 286 11.42 1.67 -22.27
N GLY A 287 12.71 1.40 -22.10
CA GLY A 287 13.78 2.34 -22.38
C GLY A 287 14.80 1.86 -23.40
N LYS A 288 15.52 2.80 -24.00
CA LYS A 288 16.68 2.55 -24.87
C LYS A 288 17.84 3.44 -24.45
N ALA A 289 19.05 2.92 -24.47
CA ALA A 289 20.26 3.71 -24.20
C ALA A 289 21.38 3.30 -25.15
N PHE A 290 22.12 4.30 -25.63
CA PHE A 290 23.34 4.11 -26.39
C PHE A 290 24.47 4.84 -25.68
N ILE A 291 25.49 4.10 -25.27
CA ILE A 291 26.72 4.66 -24.69
C ILE A 291 27.85 4.40 -25.67
N TRP A 292 28.66 5.43 -25.89
CA TRP A 292 29.95 5.26 -26.56
C TRP A 292 31.05 5.96 -25.79
N ASP A 293 32.26 5.40 -25.88
CA ASP A 293 33.47 5.96 -25.30
C ASP A 293 34.61 6.03 -26.32
N ALA A 294 35.60 6.85 -25.99
CA ALA A 294 36.92 6.83 -26.58
C ALA A 294 37.96 6.91 -25.46
N ASP A 295 38.83 5.90 -25.40
CA ASP A 295 39.81 5.75 -24.33
C ASP A 295 41.23 5.65 -24.89
N LEU A 296 42.17 6.30 -24.21
CA LEU A 296 43.58 6.40 -24.60
C LEU A 296 44.44 6.02 -23.41
N GLN A 297 45.40 5.12 -23.63
CA GLN A 297 46.47 4.83 -22.68
C GLN A 297 47.82 5.07 -23.33
N LEU A 298 48.66 5.87 -22.67
CA LEU A 298 50.04 6.14 -23.02
C LEU A 298 50.93 5.72 -21.85
N ASP A 299 51.88 4.82 -22.10
CA ASP A 299 52.89 4.42 -21.13
C ASP A 299 54.28 4.59 -21.76
N TYR A 300 55.02 5.60 -21.31
CA TYR A 300 56.32 5.96 -21.87
C TYR A 300 57.40 6.02 -20.79
N GLU A 301 58.52 5.35 -21.05
CA GLU A 301 59.73 5.52 -20.25
C GLU A 301 60.43 6.83 -20.63
N VAL A 302 60.90 7.57 -19.64
CA VAL A 302 61.56 8.87 -19.82
C VAL A 302 62.98 8.82 -19.25
N PRO A 303 63.97 8.29 -20.02
CA PRO A 303 65.33 8.09 -19.54
C PRO A 303 65.99 9.36 -19.00
N PHE A 304 65.68 10.53 -19.57
CA PHE A 304 66.18 11.82 -19.09
C PHE A 304 65.78 12.08 -17.63
N LEU A 305 64.56 11.74 -17.22
CA LEU A 305 64.13 11.90 -15.83
C LEU A 305 64.88 10.92 -14.91
N THR A 306 65.15 9.69 -15.36
CA THR A 306 65.98 8.74 -14.60
C THR A 306 67.41 9.25 -14.43
N GLN A 307 67.96 9.85 -15.48
CA GLN A 307 69.29 10.47 -15.43
C GLN A 307 69.31 11.71 -14.52
N ALA A 308 68.25 12.53 -14.54
CA ALA A 308 68.12 13.68 -13.65
C ALA A 308 68.06 13.25 -12.17
N VAL A 309 67.35 12.16 -11.85
CA VAL A 309 67.34 11.57 -10.51
C VAL A 309 68.73 11.06 -10.12
N ASN A 310 69.44 10.37 -11.02
CA ASN A 310 70.81 9.89 -10.79
C ASN A 310 71.87 11.02 -10.73
N ALA A 311 71.54 12.23 -11.18
CA ALA A 311 72.42 13.40 -11.07
C ALA A 311 72.34 14.07 -9.68
N ILE A 312 71.35 13.72 -8.86
CA ILE A 312 71.21 14.21 -7.49
C ILE A 312 72.29 13.55 -6.61
N PRO A 313 73.11 14.33 -5.87
CA PRO A 313 74.13 13.77 -5.00
C PRO A 313 73.56 12.75 -4.01
N LEU A 314 74.29 11.65 -3.78
CA LEU A 314 73.94 10.55 -2.86
C LEU A 314 72.82 9.60 -3.34
N ILE A 315 72.26 9.80 -4.53
CA ILE A 315 71.22 8.92 -5.11
C ILE A 315 71.80 8.08 -6.25
N HIS A 316 71.55 6.77 -6.20
CA HIS A 316 71.82 5.83 -7.29
C HIS A 316 70.61 4.92 -7.50
N THR A 317 70.06 4.91 -8.71
CA THR A 317 68.87 4.12 -9.04
C THR A 317 68.97 3.46 -10.42
N GLU A 318 68.57 2.19 -10.47
CA GLU A 318 68.40 1.42 -11.71
C GLU A 318 66.95 1.42 -12.21
N ALA A 319 66.02 1.88 -11.36
CA ALA A 319 64.60 1.93 -11.70
C ALA A 319 64.34 2.98 -12.78
N ARG A 320 63.59 2.62 -13.81
CA ARG A 320 63.23 3.53 -14.90
C ARG A 320 62.15 4.52 -14.44
N SER A 321 62.27 5.76 -14.89
CA SER A 321 61.23 6.78 -14.74
C SER A 321 60.19 6.60 -15.84
N LYS A 322 58.91 6.67 -15.49
CA LYS A 322 57.80 6.42 -16.42
C LYS A 322 56.76 7.52 -16.29
N ILE A 323 56.15 7.86 -17.41
CA ILE A 323 54.95 8.68 -17.48
C ILE A 323 53.84 7.79 -18.02
N ARG A 324 52.78 7.63 -17.22
CA ARG A 324 51.53 7.02 -17.65
C ARG A 324 50.47 8.09 -17.74
N PHE A 325 49.77 8.12 -18.86
CA PHE A 325 48.63 9.00 -19.08
C PHE A 325 47.48 8.16 -19.60
N THR A 326 46.33 8.24 -18.95
CA THR A 326 45.09 7.63 -19.42
C THR A 326 44.02 8.70 -19.50
N ALA A 327 43.30 8.73 -20.62
CA ALA A 327 42.16 9.62 -20.81
C ALA A 327 40.99 8.83 -21.36
N GLU A 328 39.80 9.13 -20.89
CA GLU A 328 38.55 8.53 -21.34
C GLU A 328 37.51 9.63 -21.45
N ILE A 329 36.80 9.66 -22.58
CA ILE A 329 35.61 10.47 -22.78
C ILE A 329 34.46 9.55 -23.16
N ALA A 330 33.31 9.74 -22.52
CA ALA A 330 32.13 8.94 -22.76
C ALA A 330 30.90 9.82 -22.93
N GLN A 331 29.98 9.39 -23.78
CA GLN A 331 28.68 10.01 -23.94
C GLN A 331 27.58 8.94 -23.85
N VAL A 332 26.50 9.28 -23.15
CA VAL A 332 25.26 8.53 -23.15
C VAL A 332 24.19 9.30 -23.91
N VAL A 333 23.49 8.62 -24.82
CA VAL A 333 22.27 9.09 -25.46
C VAL A 333 21.18 8.10 -25.12
N SER A 334 20.23 8.50 -24.29
CA SER A 334 19.14 7.63 -23.86
C SER A 334 17.78 8.18 -24.30
N ASN A 335 16.88 7.24 -24.62
CA ASN A 335 15.46 7.47 -24.59
C ASN A 335 14.91 6.61 -23.43
N PRO A 336 14.84 7.16 -22.22
CA PRO A 336 14.53 6.38 -21.02
C PRO A 336 13.09 5.84 -21.00
N ASN A 337 12.18 6.45 -21.78
CA ASN A 337 10.85 5.93 -22.02
C ASN A 337 10.43 6.13 -23.48
N THR A 338 10.46 5.03 -24.23
CA THR A 338 10.12 4.98 -25.67
C THR A 338 8.64 5.15 -25.98
N LYS A 339 7.75 5.09 -24.98
CA LYS A 339 6.33 5.39 -25.11
C LYS A 339 6.02 6.88 -25.02
N ASP A 340 6.98 7.67 -24.52
CA ASP A 340 6.84 9.12 -24.27
C ASP A 340 5.76 9.50 -23.23
N GLU A 341 5.18 8.50 -22.58
CA GLU A 341 4.18 8.66 -21.54
C GLU A 341 4.31 7.55 -20.49
N ALA A 342 3.93 7.84 -19.25
CA ALA A 342 3.80 6.86 -18.19
C ALA A 342 2.68 7.22 -17.23
N TYR A 343 1.99 6.20 -16.74
CA TYR A 343 0.77 6.38 -15.96
C TYR A 343 1.07 6.46 -14.46
N ILE A 344 0.52 7.49 -13.81
CA ILE A 344 0.42 7.59 -12.36
C ILE A 344 -0.83 6.82 -11.92
N ASP A 345 -1.96 7.11 -12.59
CA ASP A 345 -3.21 6.39 -12.44
C ASP A 345 -4.02 6.40 -13.74
N ASP A 346 -4.28 5.22 -14.29
CA ASP A 346 -5.17 5.01 -15.43
C ASP A 346 -6.63 4.81 -15.00
N PHE A 347 -6.91 4.91 -13.70
CA PHE A 347 -8.20 4.72 -13.03
C PHE A 347 -8.92 3.38 -13.24
N GLU A 348 -8.39 2.48 -14.08
CA GLU A 348 -8.88 1.11 -14.29
C GLU A 348 -8.90 0.29 -12.99
N GLY A 349 -7.96 0.55 -12.09
CA GLY A 349 -7.82 -0.10 -10.78
C GLY A 349 -8.34 0.72 -9.61
N SER A 350 -9.07 1.80 -9.82
CA SER A 350 -9.54 2.69 -8.74
C SER A 350 -10.59 2.04 -7.85
N LYS A 351 -11.47 1.22 -8.42
CA LYS A 351 -12.49 0.45 -7.68
C LYS A 351 -11.79 -0.63 -6.85
N SER A 352 -12.00 -0.61 -5.53
CA SER A 352 -11.59 -1.67 -4.62
C SER A 352 -12.84 -2.44 -4.19
N THR A 353 -12.93 -3.74 -4.47
CA THR A 353 -14.12 -4.52 -4.16
C THR A 353 -13.83 -5.66 -3.19
N PHE A 354 -14.76 -5.88 -2.27
CA PHE A 354 -14.90 -7.12 -1.51
C PHE A 354 -16.18 -7.81 -1.98
N ASN A 355 -16.01 -8.95 -2.64
CA ASN A 355 -17.11 -9.67 -3.25
C ASN A 355 -17.66 -10.69 -2.24
N LEU A 356 -18.96 -10.62 -1.97
CA LEU A 356 -19.65 -11.69 -1.26
C LEU A 356 -19.92 -12.85 -2.22
N GLU A 357 -19.82 -14.05 -1.69
CA GLU A 357 -19.94 -15.27 -2.49
C GLU A 357 -21.39 -15.47 -2.96
N ILE A 358 -21.56 -15.76 -4.25
CA ILE A 358 -22.87 -16.09 -4.83
C ILE A 358 -23.15 -17.59 -4.85
N ARG A 359 -22.20 -18.42 -4.41
CA ARG A 359 -22.40 -19.87 -4.27
C ARG A 359 -23.26 -20.17 -3.05
N ARG A 360 -24.26 -21.04 -3.19
CA ARG A 360 -25.16 -21.42 -2.10
C ARG A 360 -24.43 -22.04 -0.91
N THR A 361 -23.37 -22.81 -1.17
CA THR A 361 -22.61 -23.54 -0.14
C THR A 361 -21.75 -22.65 0.74
N ALA A 362 -21.61 -21.38 0.38
CA ALA A 362 -20.97 -20.38 1.23
C ALA A 362 -21.92 -19.79 2.28
N TRP A 363 -23.19 -20.16 2.25
CA TRP A 363 -24.25 -19.63 3.11
C TRP A 363 -24.90 -20.76 3.89
N THR A 364 -25.17 -20.51 5.17
CA THR A 364 -26.00 -21.36 6.04
C THR A 364 -27.26 -20.63 6.46
N LYS A 365 -28.23 -21.34 7.04
CA LYS A 365 -29.42 -20.74 7.65
C LYS A 365 -28.99 -19.72 8.72
N SER A 366 -29.65 -18.57 8.79
CA SER A 366 -29.27 -17.53 9.76
C SER A 366 -30.07 -17.58 11.05
N SER A 367 -29.47 -17.12 12.15
CA SER A 367 -30.21 -16.72 13.36
C SER A 367 -31.21 -15.59 13.09
N ALA A 368 -32.20 -15.45 13.99
CA ALA A 368 -33.20 -14.39 13.90
C ALA A 368 -32.57 -12.98 13.91
N PRO A 369 -33.00 -12.07 13.01
CA PRO A 369 -32.70 -10.65 13.14
C PRO A 369 -33.19 -10.08 14.47
N HIS A 370 -32.53 -9.05 15.01
CA HIS A 370 -32.77 -8.51 16.36
C HIS A 370 -34.25 -8.20 16.67
N ASN A 371 -35.04 -7.81 15.66
CA ASN A 371 -36.46 -7.46 15.79
C ASN A 371 -37.41 -8.52 15.23
N ARG A 372 -36.94 -9.76 15.08
CA ARG A 372 -37.73 -10.88 14.55
C ARG A 372 -37.71 -12.03 15.55
N LEU A 373 -38.86 -12.69 15.66
CA LEU A 373 -38.98 -13.89 16.47
C LEU A 373 -38.61 -15.10 15.63
N GLN A 374 -37.87 -16.00 16.25
CA GLN A 374 -37.44 -17.27 15.68
C GLN A 374 -38.62 -18.10 15.13
N GLU A 375 -39.72 -18.16 15.87
CA GLU A 375 -40.97 -18.86 15.51
C GLU A 375 -41.67 -18.32 14.25
N ASN A 376 -41.33 -17.10 13.82
CA ASN A 376 -41.89 -16.49 12.61
C ASN A 376 -41.03 -16.74 11.36
N ARG A 377 -40.02 -17.60 11.45
CA ARG A 377 -39.20 -17.97 10.29
C ARG A 377 -40.04 -18.73 9.26
N GLY A 378 -40.17 -18.19 8.06
CA GLY A 378 -40.78 -18.87 6.92
C GLY A 378 -39.80 -19.83 6.23
N HIS A 379 -40.26 -20.49 5.17
CA HIS A 379 -39.43 -21.43 4.41
C HIS A 379 -38.66 -20.70 3.31
N LEU A 380 -37.33 -20.83 3.31
CA LEU A 380 -36.44 -20.26 2.30
C LEU A 380 -35.61 -21.36 1.67
N ILE A 381 -35.62 -21.40 0.35
CA ILE A 381 -34.73 -22.22 -0.46
C ILE A 381 -33.69 -21.29 -1.09
N TRP A 382 -32.41 -21.60 -0.92
CA TRP A 382 -31.32 -20.86 -1.57
C TRP A 382 -30.43 -21.79 -2.41
N TYR A 383 -30.23 -21.44 -3.67
CA TYR A 383 -29.54 -22.33 -4.60
C TYR A 383 -28.84 -21.61 -5.75
N ASN A 384 -27.95 -22.34 -6.43
CA ASN A 384 -27.44 -21.94 -7.73
C ASN A 384 -28.15 -22.76 -8.81
N PRO A 385 -28.76 -22.13 -9.84
CA PRO A 385 -29.42 -22.87 -10.90
C PRO A 385 -28.45 -23.78 -11.66
N TYR A 386 -28.84 -25.03 -11.91
CA TYR A 386 -28.07 -26.00 -12.69
C TYR A 386 -27.70 -25.43 -14.07
N ASN A 387 -28.67 -24.80 -14.73
CA ASN A 387 -28.44 -23.99 -15.91
C ASN A 387 -28.05 -22.57 -15.49
N LYS A 388 -26.74 -22.30 -15.46
CA LYS A 388 -26.16 -20.96 -15.24
C LYS A 388 -26.84 -19.86 -16.06
N VAL A 389 -26.84 -18.60 -15.62
CA VAL A 389 -27.43 -17.47 -16.35
C VAL A 389 -26.44 -16.93 -17.39
N ALA A 390 -26.91 -16.47 -18.55
CA ALA A 390 -26.02 -15.89 -19.56
C ALA A 390 -25.44 -14.55 -19.05
N VAL A 391 -24.13 -14.34 -19.19
CA VAL A 391 -23.47 -13.11 -18.71
C VAL A 391 -24.10 -11.87 -19.35
N LYS A 392 -24.43 -11.93 -20.65
CA LYS A 392 -25.05 -10.83 -21.40
C LYS A 392 -26.51 -10.55 -21.04
N GLU A 393 -27.17 -11.46 -20.33
CA GLU A 393 -28.49 -11.21 -19.75
C GLU A 393 -28.38 -10.28 -18.53
N ILE A 394 -27.27 -10.36 -17.79
CA ILE A 394 -27.01 -9.54 -16.60
C ILE A 394 -26.29 -8.24 -17.00
N TRP A 395 -25.19 -8.35 -17.76
CA TRP A 395 -24.35 -7.24 -18.22
C TRP A 395 -24.25 -7.24 -19.75
N PRO A 396 -25.09 -6.48 -20.46
CA PRO A 396 -25.18 -6.56 -21.92
C PRO A 396 -23.90 -6.14 -22.65
N ASP A 397 -23.18 -5.17 -22.10
CA ASP A 397 -21.96 -4.58 -22.70
C ASP A 397 -20.67 -5.29 -22.28
N LYS A 398 -20.76 -6.32 -21.42
CA LYS A 398 -19.59 -7.07 -20.95
C LYS A 398 -19.14 -8.09 -21.99
N ASP A 399 -17.91 -7.91 -22.47
CA ASP A 399 -17.24 -8.90 -23.33
C ASP A 399 -16.64 -10.04 -22.49
N VAL A 400 -16.95 -11.27 -22.88
CA VAL A 400 -16.49 -12.50 -22.21
C VAL A 400 -16.05 -13.55 -23.22
N ALA A 401 -15.13 -14.42 -22.78
CA ALA A 401 -14.76 -15.61 -23.55
C ALA A 401 -16.00 -16.48 -23.79
N THR A 402 -16.02 -17.25 -24.87
CA THR A 402 -17.12 -18.18 -25.16
C THR A 402 -17.31 -19.20 -24.03
N GLU A 403 -16.21 -19.64 -23.41
CA GLU A 403 -16.21 -20.59 -22.29
C GLU A 403 -16.84 -19.99 -21.01
N ASP A 404 -16.73 -18.68 -20.82
CA ASP A 404 -17.24 -17.93 -19.65
C ASP A 404 -18.56 -17.20 -19.93
N SER A 405 -19.26 -17.57 -21.00
CA SER A 405 -20.50 -16.90 -21.42
C SER A 405 -21.68 -17.07 -20.47
N ARG A 406 -21.56 -17.94 -19.44
CA ARG A 406 -22.57 -18.17 -18.41
C ARG A 406 -21.98 -18.12 -17.00
N THR A 407 -22.71 -17.54 -16.06
CA THR A 407 -22.32 -17.37 -14.66
C THR A 407 -23.36 -17.95 -13.71
N ASN A 408 -22.93 -18.29 -12.49
CA ASN A 408 -23.85 -18.64 -11.41
C ASN A 408 -24.58 -17.37 -10.93
N VAL A 409 -25.77 -17.57 -10.36
CA VAL A 409 -26.51 -16.57 -9.57
C VAL A 409 -27.03 -17.27 -8.32
N LEU A 410 -27.17 -16.55 -7.21
CA LEU A 410 -27.80 -17.05 -6.00
C LEU A 410 -29.30 -16.77 -6.07
N VAL A 411 -30.13 -17.81 -6.06
CA VAL A 411 -31.58 -17.70 -6.09
C VAL A 411 -32.13 -17.91 -4.70
N PHE A 412 -33.01 -17.02 -4.25
CA PHE A 412 -33.82 -17.15 -3.05
C PHE A 412 -35.28 -17.35 -3.45
N GLU A 413 -35.88 -18.44 -2.99
CA GLU A 413 -37.32 -18.72 -3.10
C GLU A 413 -37.90 -18.75 -1.69
N PHE A 414 -38.77 -17.78 -1.39
CA PHE A 414 -39.32 -17.60 -0.05
C PHE A 414 -40.83 -17.80 -0.04
N ASP A 415 -41.26 -18.66 0.87
CA ASP A 415 -42.64 -18.94 1.20
C ASP A 415 -42.90 -18.61 2.69
N PRO A 416 -43.61 -17.50 2.99
CA PRO A 416 -43.93 -17.07 4.35
C PRO A 416 -45.08 -17.89 4.98
N ASP A 417 -45.90 -18.59 4.19
CA ASP A 417 -47.11 -19.25 4.66
C ASP A 417 -46.85 -20.61 5.31
N SER A 418 -45.62 -21.15 5.21
CA SER A 418 -45.21 -22.42 5.82
C SER A 418 -45.43 -22.51 7.33
N VAL A 419 -45.51 -21.36 8.01
CA VAL A 419 -45.66 -21.24 9.48
C VAL A 419 -46.94 -20.50 9.91
N GLY A 420 -47.94 -20.43 9.02
CA GLY A 420 -49.23 -19.75 9.25
C GLY A 420 -49.14 -18.22 9.13
N GLY A 421 -50.03 -17.61 8.34
CA GLY A 421 -49.91 -16.23 7.85
C GLY A 421 -49.80 -15.12 8.93
N GLY A 422 -49.06 -14.05 8.59
CA GLY A 422 -48.88 -12.82 9.39
C GLY A 422 -47.82 -11.88 8.80
N PRO A 423 -47.76 -10.58 9.18
CA PRO A 423 -46.87 -9.60 8.56
C PRO A 423 -45.40 -9.64 9.00
N ASP A 424 -45.06 -10.39 10.05
CA ASP A 424 -43.71 -10.43 10.66
C ASP A 424 -42.86 -11.65 10.22
N LYS A 425 -43.25 -12.30 9.10
CA LYS A 425 -42.52 -13.46 8.57
C LYS A 425 -41.20 -13.04 7.93
N TRP A 426 -40.18 -13.85 8.16
CA TRP A 426 -38.84 -13.59 7.67
C TRP A 426 -38.13 -14.90 7.33
N ALA A 427 -37.11 -14.84 6.49
CA ALA A 427 -36.14 -15.93 6.36
C ALA A 427 -34.80 -15.37 5.86
N GLY A 428 -33.70 -16.05 6.18
CA GLY A 428 -32.39 -15.55 5.83
C GLY A 428 -31.28 -16.58 5.93
N VAL A 429 -30.15 -16.19 5.39
CA VAL A 429 -28.91 -16.94 5.38
C VAL A 429 -27.77 -16.06 5.88
N MET A 430 -26.78 -16.67 6.53
CA MET A 430 -25.60 -15.97 7.00
C MET A 430 -24.33 -16.76 6.73
N ARG A 431 -23.20 -16.07 6.89
CA ARG A 431 -21.88 -16.67 6.76
C ARG A 431 -20.85 -15.91 7.54
N TYR A 432 -19.76 -16.60 7.85
CA TYR A 432 -18.51 -16.00 8.31
C TYR A 432 -17.70 -15.44 7.13
N ILE A 433 -17.01 -14.34 7.37
CA ILE A 433 -16.04 -13.70 6.48
C ILE A 433 -14.63 -14.01 6.98
N ASN A 434 -13.72 -14.35 6.07
CA ASN A 434 -12.32 -14.59 6.41
C ASN A 434 -11.67 -13.36 7.06
N THR A 435 -10.78 -13.60 8.04
CA THR A 435 -10.12 -12.57 8.85
C THR A 435 -9.41 -11.48 8.05
N GLY A 436 -8.86 -11.81 6.87
CA GLY A 436 -8.21 -10.84 5.99
C GLY A 436 -9.16 -9.78 5.38
N TYR A 437 -10.47 -9.98 5.45
CA TYR A 437 -11.49 -9.08 4.91
C TYR A 437 -12.39 -8.47 6.00
N HIS A 438 -12.05 -8.63 7.28
CA HIS A 438 -12.85 -8.03 8.37
C HIS A 438 -12.85 -6.51 8.35
N ASP A 439 -11.75 -5.90 7.91
CA ASP A 439 -11.66 -4.45 7.80
C ASP A 439 -12.29 -3.96 6.47
N GLN A 440 -13.45 -3.34 6.62
CA GLN A 440 -14.25 -2.72 5.58
C GLN A 440 -14.40 -1.20 5.84
N SER A 441 -13.52 -0.60 6.64
CA SER A 441 -13.55 0.84 6.95
C SER A 441 -13.38 1.75 5.72
N LYS A 442 -12.76 1.23 4.67
CA LYS A 442 -12.60 1.91 3.38
C LYS A 442 -13.71 1.64 2.38
N SER A 443 -14.64 0.74 2.69
CA SER A 443 -15.79 0.47 1.83
C SER A 443 -16.79 1.62 1.93
N ARG A 444 -17.38 2.02 0.81
CA ARG A 444 -18.27 3.18 0.65
C ARG A 444 -19.66 2.82 0.16
N PHE A 445 -19.77 1.76 -0.63
CA PHE A 445 -21.06 1.28 -1.13
C PHE A 445 -21.26 -0.21 -0.89
N LEU A 446 -22.53 -0.59 -0.77
CA LEU A 446 -23.02 -1.92 -1.05
C LEU A 446 -23.63 -1.91 -2.46
N GLU A 447 -23.03 -2.68 -3.38
CA GLU A 447 -23.54 -2.88 -4.74
C GLU A 447 -24.18 -4.25 -4.87
N VAL A 448 -25.41 -4.31 -5.39
CA VAL A 448 -26.18 -5.55 -5.54
C VAL A 448 -26.82 -5.62 -6.93
N TRP A 449 -26.39 -6.58 -7.74
CA TRP A 449 -27.08 -6.93 -8.98
C TRP A 449 -28.19 -7.93 -8.68
N VAL A 450 -29.43 -7.49 -8.83
CA VAL A 450 -30.61 -8.25 -8.44
C VAL A 450 -31.65 -8.32 -9.56
N ARG A 451 -32.37 -9.43 -9.58
CA ARG A 451 -33.60 -9.64 -10.33
C ARG A 451 -34.69 -10.10 -9.36
N GLY A 452 -35.83 -9.42 -9.41
CA GLY A 452 -36.97 -9.62 -8.50
C GLY A 452 -37.72 -8.31 -8.24
N SER A 453 -38.96 -8.39 -7.79
CA SER A 453 -39.83 -7.19 -7.63
C SER A 453 -40.70 -7.19 -6.36
N LYS A 454 -40.53 -8.18 -5.47
CA LYS A 454 -41.38 -8.37 -4.29
C LYS A 454 -40.53 -8.53 -3.04
N GLY A 455 -40.99 -7.95 -1.92
CA GLY A 455 -40.36 -8.05 -0.62
C GLY A 455 -39.23 -7.05 -0.38
N ASN A 456 -38.75 -7.01 0.86
CA ASN A 456 -37.58 -6.25 1.26
C ASN A 456 -36.40 -7.19 1.45
N LEU A 457 -35.25 -6.86 0.86
CA LEU A 457 -34.01 -7.59 1.02
C LEU A 457 -33.08 -6.84 1.96
N HIS A 458 -32.66 -7.49 3.04
CA HIS A 458 -31.84 -6.92 4.09
C HIS A 458 -30.44 -7.52 4.08
N PHE A 459 -29.43 -6.69 4.30
CA PHE A 459 -28.03 -7.07 4.37
C PHE A 459 -27.46 -6.61 5.71
N ASN A 460 -26.88 -7.54 6.47
CA ASN A 460 -26.23 -7.24 7.74
C ASN A 460 -24.74 -7.47 7.65
N PHE A 461 -23.96 -6.57 8.24
CA PHE A 461 -22.50 -6.61 8.29
C PHE A 461 -22.03 -6.34 9.72
N GLY A 462 -21.34 -7.30 10.33
CA GLY A 462 -20.79 -7.12 11.69
C GLY A 462 -20.55 -8.43 12.42
N SER A 463 -20.77 -8.46 13.73
CA SER A 463 -20.91 -9.68 14.52
C SER A 463 -22.39 -10.05 14.60
N ILE A 464 -22.73 -11.28 14.25
CA ILE A 464 -24.11 -11.75 14.16
C ILE A 464 -24.20 -13.03 14.98
N ASN A 465 -25.31 -13.18 15.72
CA ASN A 465 -25.58 -14.39 16.49
C ASN A 465 -25.51 -15.64 15.60
N GLU A 466 -24.72 -16.63 16.01
CA GLU A 466 -24.57 -17.92 15.34
C GLU A 466 -25.66 -18.93 15.70
N ASP A 467 -26.37 -18.72 16.82
CA ASP A 467 -27.44 -19.58 17.31
C ASP A 467 -28.65 -19.54 16.37
N ILE A 468 -28.74 -20.55 15.50
CA ILE A 468 -29.73 -20.65 14.43
C ILE A 468 -31.08 -20.98 15.02
N ASN A 469 -31.16 -21.76 16.10
CA ASN A 469 -32.42 -22.24 16.67
C ASN A 469 -32.89 -21.43 17.90
N GLY A 470 -32.00 -20.68 18.55
CA GLY A 470 -32.25 -19.81 19.70
C GLY A 470 -32.21 -20.49 21.07
N ASP A 471 -31.64 -21.70 21.20
CA ASP A 471 -31.59 -22.47 22.43
C ASP A 471 -30.34 -22.23 23.30
N GLY A 472 -29.34 -21.52 22.76
CA GLY A 472 -28.08 -21.21 23.42
C GLY A 472 -27.09 -22.38 23.53
N ILE A 473 -27.30 -23.47 22.79
CA ILE A 473 -26.47 -24.67 22.75
C ILE A 473 -25.82 -24.76 21.36
N LEU A 474 -24.50 -24.99 21.31
CA LEU A 474 -23.81 -25.20 20.04
C LEU A 474 -24.32 -26.47 19.36
N ASN A 475 -25.09 -26.32 18.27
CA ASN A 475 -25.46 -27.43 17.41
C ASN A 475 -24.37 -27.70 16.37
N SER A 476 -23.93 -28.95 16.26
CA SER A 476 -22.87 -29.38 15.36
C SER A 476 -22.97 -30.87 15.11
N GLU A 477 -22.88 -31.28 13.85
CA GLU A 477 -22.73 -32.68 13.46
C GLU A 477 -21.36 -33.25 13.82
N ASP A 478 -20.33 -32.39 13.85
CA ASP A 478 -18.98 -32.77 14.26
C ASP A 478 -18.94 -33.11 15.75
N ILE A 479 -18.78 -34.40 16.05
CA ILE A 479 -18.73 -34.93 17.42
C ILE A 479 -17.30 -34.79 17.96
N GLU A 480 -17.18 -34.33 19.20
CA GLU A 480 -15.86 -34.18 19.83
C GLU A 480 -15.12 -35.52 20.00
N VAL A 481 -13.98 -35.66 19.31
CA VAL A 481 -13.04 -36.77 19.47
C VAL A 481 -11.89 -36.32 20.36
N ALA A 482 -11.80 -36.90 21.57
CA ALA A 482 -10.80 -36.53 22.58
C ALA A 482 -10.83 -35.04 23.00
N GLY A 483 -12.02 -34.43 22.99
CA GLY A 483 -12.26 -33.05 23.42
C GLY A 483 -12.02 -31.99 22.34
N TYR A 484 -11.92 -32.40 21.08
CA TYR A 484 -11.80 -31.51 19.92
C TYR A 484 -12.70 -32.00 18.79
N ARG A 485 -13.35 -31.06 18.10
CA ARG A 485 -13.99 -31.27 16.81
C ARG A 485 -12.92 -31.31 15.72
N ASP A 486 -12.91 -32.34 14.88
CA ASP A 486 -11.83 -32.57 13.93
C ASP A 486 -12.11 -32.02 12.52
N GLY A 487 -13.31 -31.51 12.29
CA GLY A 487 -13.79 -30.92 11.06
C GLY A 487 -14.14 -31.94 9.98
N ILE A 488 -14.25 -33.23 10.31
CA ILE A 488 -14.45 -34.32 9.35
C ILE A 488 -15.86 -34.90 9.53
N LEU A 489 -16.68 -34.84 8.48
CA LEU A 489 -18.01 -35.46 8.50
C LEU A 489 -17.91 -36.96 8.23
N THR A 490 -18.32 -37.79 9.18
CA THR A 490 -18.52 -39.23 8.98
C THR A 490 -19.97 -39.57 8.66
N ALA A 491 -20.21 -40.74 8.07
CA ALA A 491 -21.56 -41.21 7.74
C ALA A 491 -22.48 -41.45 8.96
N ALA A 492 -21.93 -41.42 10.19
CA ALA A 492 -22.71 -41.51 11.41
C ALA A 492 -23.01 -40.14 12.03
N GLU A 493 -22.34 -39.09 11.55
CA GLU A 493 -22.46 -37.70 12.01
C GLU A 493 -23.37 -36.86 11.09
N ASP A 494 -23.53 -37.28 9.84
CA ASP A 494 -24.44 -36.70 8.83
C ASP A 494 -25.91 -37.01 9.18
N VAL A 495 -26.37 -36.44 10.30
CA VAL A 495 -27.70 -36.64 10.93
C VAL A 495 -28.41 -35.31 11.17
N GLY A 496 -27.95 -34.23 10.55
CA GLY A 496 -28.52 -32.91 10.70
C GLY A 496 -28.06 -32.14 11.93
N LEU A 497 -28.38 -30.85 11.95
CA LEU A 497 -28.06 -29.96 13.08
C LEU A 497 -28.87 -30.28 14.34
N ASP A 498 -29.94 -31.06 14.24
CA ASP A 498 -30.71 -31.50 15.40
C ASP A 498 -30.06 -32.68 16.15
N GLY A 499 -29.03 -33.31 15.54
CA GLY A 499 -28.28 -34.44 16.09
C GLY A 499 -29.07 -35.74 16.14
N LEU A 500 -30.19 -35.87 15.40
CA LEU A 500 -31.07 -37.03 15.42
C LEU A 500 -31.25 -37.58 14.00
N PRO A 501 -30.82 -38.83 13.71
CA PRO A 501 -31.18 -39.43 12.44
C PRO A 501 -32.70 -39.65 12.36
N ASP A 502 -33.29 -39.50 11.17
CA ASP A 502 -34.69 -39.80 10.78
C ASP A 502 -35.45 -40.74 11.74
N SER A 503 -34.91 -41.94 11.95
CA SER A 503 -35.55 -43.02 12.73
C SER A 503 -35.78 -42.70 14.22
N LEU A 504 -35.09 -41.70 14.75
CA LEU A 504 -35.17 -41.23 16.14
C LEU A 504 -35.94 -39.92 16.27
N GLU A 505 -36.36 -39.32 15.16
CA GLU A 505 -37.10 -38.07 15.17
C GLU A 505 -38.53 -38.23 15.74
N PRO A 506 -38.99 -37.29 16.57
CA PRO A 506 -40.36 -37.31 17.09
C PRO A 506 -41.41 -37.25 15.97
N GLY A 507 -42.13 -38.37 15.76
CA GLY A 507 -43.19 -38.45 14.76
C GLY A 507 -42.77 -39.12 13.45
N TYR A 508 -41.60 -39.76 13.41
CA TYR A 508 -41.14 -40.56 12.29
C TYR A 508 -42.10 -41.69 11.92
N HIS A 509 -42.46 -41.75 10.64
CA HIS A 509 -43.12 -42.89 10.03
C HIS A 509 -42.59 -43.11 8.61
N PRO A 510 -42.01 -44.28 8.27
CA PRO A 510 -41.24 -44.49 7.05
C PRO A 510 -42.02 -44.34 5.73
N ILE A 511 -43.35 -44.20 5.80
CA ILE A 511 -44.22 -44.02 4.63
C ILE A 511 -45.01 -42.70 4.71
N ASP A 512 -45.49 -42.35 5.89
CA ASP A 512 -46.46 -41.25 6.05
C ASP A 512 -45.79 -39.94 6.49
N ASN A 513 -44.63 -40.03 7.15
CA ASN A 513 -43.82 -38.90 7.58
C ASN A 513 -42.35 -39.33 7.69
N PRO A 514 -41.68 -39.57 6.55
CA PRO A 514 -40.31 -40.07 6.54
C PRO A 514 -39.26 -39.02 6.88
N ASP A 515 -39.65 -37.74 6.98
CA ASP A 515 -38.78 -36.59 7.27
C ASP A 515 -39.49 -35.62 8.25
N PRO A 516 -39.74 -36.04 9.50
CA PRO A 516 -40.46 -35.24 10.49
C PRO A 516 -39.90 -33.84 10.76
N ASN A 517 -38.58 -33.69 10.84
CA ASN A 517 -37.94 -32.41 11.13
C ASN A 517 -37.64 -31.58 9.86
N GLY A 518 -37.78 -32.18 8.67
CA GLY A 518 -37.72 -31.46 7.40
C GLY A 518 -36.31 -31.00 7.03
N ASP A 519 -35.31 -31.75 7.44
CA ASP A 519 -33.89 -31.44 7.30
C ASP A 519 -33.16 -32.40 6.36
N ASN A 520 -33.84 -33.43 5.84
CA ASN A 520 -33.29 -34.31 4.81
C ASN A 520 -32.86 -33.57 3.54
N TRP A 521 -31.65 -33.83 3.08
CA TRP A 521 -31.11 -33.33 1.82
C TRP A 521 -31.51 -34.19 0.61
N HIS A 522 -31.92 -33.53 -0.49
CA HIS A 522 -32.11 -34.22 -1.77
C HIS A 522 -31.93 -33.30 -2.97
N TRP A 523 -31.13 -33.74 -3.94
CA TRP A 523 -31.09 -33.20 -5.30
C TRP A 523 -30.58 -34.25 -6.29
N SER A 524 -31.09 -34.24 -7.52
CA SER A 524 -30.68 -35.16 -8.57
C SER A 524 -30.57 -34.49 -9.94
N ARG A 525 -29.56 -34.90 -10.72
CA ARG A 525 -29.40 -34.49 -12.12
C ARG A 525 -30.58 -34.94 -13.00
N ASP A 526 -31.32 -35.98 -12.60
CA ASP A 526 -32.51 -36.45 -13.33
C ASP A 526 -33.68 -35.48 -13.22
N ASN A 527 -33.72 -34.65 -12.16
CA ASN A 527 -34.69 -33.58 -11.95
C ASN A 527 -33.96 -32.29 -11.51
N PRO A 528 -33.18 -31.66 -12.40
CA PRO A 528 -32.22 -30.62 -12.03
C PRO A 528 -32.87 -29.30 -11.59
N ASP A 529 -34.18 -29.16 -11.74
CA ASP A 529 -34.94 -27.95 -11.36
C ASP A 529 -35.66 -28.08 -10.01
N ASP A 530 -35.57 -29.24 -9.34
CA ASP A 530 -36.12 -29.45 -8.00
C ASP A 530 -35.07 -29.18 -6.93
N TYR A 531 -35.21 -28.02 -6.29
CA TYR A 531 -34.33 -27.54 -5.21
C TYR A 531 -35.02 -27.60 -3.84
N SER A 532 -36.20 -28.20 -3.74
CA SER A 532 -37.03 -28.17 -2.52
C SER A 532 -36.34 -28.68 -1.26
N LYS A 533 -35.33 -29.56 -1.42
CA LYS A 533 -34.53 -30.15 -0.33
C LYS A 533 -33.02 -29.91 -0.48
N ILE A 534 -32.60 -28.94 -1.29
CA ILE A 534 -31.17 -28.68 -1.55
C ILE A 534 -30.41 -28.13 -0.33
N ASN A 535 -31.15 -27.59 0.65
CA ASN A 535 -30.60 -26.95 1.85
C ASN A 535 -30.76 -27.82 3.11
N GLY A 536 -31.12 -29.10 2.95
CA GLY A 536 -31.15 -30.06 4.05
C GLY A 536 -29.76 -30.29 4.65
N THR A 537 -29.74 -30.65 5.93
CA THR A 537 -28.55 -30.97 6.72
C THR A 537 -28.33 -32.48 6.82
N GLU A 538 -29.37 -33.30 7.05
CA GLU A 538 -29.21 -34.76 7.06
C GLU A 538 -28.99 -35.33 5.65
N GLY A 539 -27.92 -36.10 5.46
CA GLY A 539 -27.58 -36.78 4.21
C GLY A 539 -26.90 -35.90 3.17
N ASN A 540 -26.50 -34.68 3.54
CA ASN A 540 -25.98 -33.68 2.61
C ASN A 540 -24.50 -33.93 2.23
N ALA A 541 -23.82 -34.90 2.85
CA ALA A 541 -22.48 -35.33 2.43
C ALA A 541 -22.45 -35.84 0.97
N SER A 542 -23.61 -36.21 0.43
CA SER A 542 -23.78 -36.63 -0.97
C SER A 542 -23.89 -35.46 -1.96
N ASP A 543 -23.92 -34.22 -1.46
CA ASP A 543 -24.04 -33.01 -2.26
C ASP A 543 -22.81 -32.81 -3.17
N PRO A 544 -22.99 -32.78 -4.51
CA PRO A 544 -21.88 -32.56 -5.44
C PRO A 544 -21.14 -31.23 -5.28
N GLU A 545 -21.76 -30.21 -4.68
CA GLU A 545 -21.15 -28.90 -4.44
C GLU A 545 -20.84 -28.63 -2.96
N GLY A 546 -21.57 -29.27 -2.03
CA GLY A 546 -21.44 -29.09 -0.57
C GLY A 546 -20.25 -29.84 0.04
N GLY A 547 -19.94 -31.02 -0.50
CA GLY A 547 -18.84 -31.86 0.00
C GLY A 547 -19.15 -32.51 1.35
N THR A 548 -18.11 -32.95 2.07
CA THR A 548 -18.21 -33.69 3.35
C THR A 548 -17.86 -32.80 4.55
N LYS A 549 -18.35 -31.56 4.56
CA LYS A 549 -18.12 -30.63 5.68
C LYS A 549 -19.26 -30.81 6.68
N PRO A 550 -18.98 -31.00 7.99
CA PRO A 550 -20.04 -31.05 8.98
C PRO A 550 -20.83 -29.75 9.04
N ASP A 551 -22.15 -29.88 9.19
CA ASP A 551 -22.98 -28.73 9.53
C ASP A 551 -22.78 -28.35 10.99
N THR A 552 -22.64 -27.05 11.24
CA THR A 552 -22.39 -26.51 12.57
C THR A 552 -22.83 -25.07 12.67
N GLU A 553 -23.25 -24.65 13.86
CA GLU A 553 -23.48 -23.24 14.19
C GLU A 553 -22.16 -22.50 14.47
N ASP A 554 -21.05 -23.19 14.73
CA ASP A 554 -19.71 -22.58 14.84
C ASP A 554 -19.14 -22.27 13.45
N LEU A 555 -19.60 -21.17 12.84
CA LEU A 555 -19.24 -20.82 11.47
C LEU A 555 -17.81 -20.31 11.33
N ASN A 556 -17.19 -19.89 12.44
CA ASN A 556 -15.82 -19.38 12.45
C ASN A 556 -14.77 -20.42 12.91
N GLY A 557 -15.21 -21.58 13.42
CA GLY A 557 -14.35 -22.69 13.84
C GLY A 557 -13.62 -22.45 15.16
N ASN A 558 -14.15 -21.62 16.05
CA ASN A 558 -13.51 -21.30 17.33
C ASN A 558 -13.91 -22.25 18.48
N ASN A 559 -14.79 -23.22 18.21
CA ASN A 559 -15.42 -24.18 19.13
C ASN A 559 -16.38 -23.58 20.17
N PHE A 560 -16.84 -22.35 19.95
CA PHE A 560 -17.80 -21.66 20.81
C PHE A 560 -18.97 -21.15 19.98
N LEU A 561 -20.15 -21.12 20.58
CA LEU A 561 -21.32 -20.48 20.01
C LEU A 561 -21.22 -18.96 20.22
N ASP A 562 -21.04 -18.18 19.15
CA ASP A 562 -21.01 -16.72 19.23
C ASP A 562 -22.43 -16.13 19.24
N THR A 563 -22.93 -15.73 20.41
CA THR A 563 -24.32 -15.23 20.56
C THR A 563 -24.48 -13.70 20.47
N ASN A 564 -23.42 -12.95 20.13
CA ASN A 564 -23.43 -11.50 20.16
C ASN A 564 -23.97 -10.88 18.86
N ASN A 565 -24.69 -9.76 18.96
CA ASN A 565 -25.19 -8.99 17.83
C ASN A 565 -24.64 -7.55 17.85
N ASP A 566 -23.67 -7.28 16.99
CA ASP A 566 -23.11 -5.95 16.74
C ASP A 566 -22.98 -5.78 15.22
N TYR A 567 -24.03 -5.30 14.54
CA TYR A 567 -24.05 -5.20 13.08
C TYR A 567 -24.75 -3.94 12.53
N PHE A 568 -24.34 -3.56 11.33
CA PHE A 568 -25.04 -2.61 10.47
C PHE A 568 -26.03 -3.35 9.58
N GLU A 569 -27.22 -2.80 9.37
CA GLU A 569 -28.26 -3.34 8.50
C GLU A 569 -28.66 -2.34 7.40
N PHE A 570 -28.75 -2.83 6.17
CA PHE A 570 -29.18 -2.09 4.98
C PHE A 570 -30.35 -2.81 4.31
N THR A 571 -31.38 -2.07 3.91
CA THR A 571 -32.61 -2.63 3.35
C THR A 571 -32.84 -2.11 1.94
N ILE A 572 -33.20 -3.01 1.02
CA ILE A 572 -33.64 -2.72 -0.35
C ILE A 572 -35.11 -3.12 -0.47
N ASP A 573 -36.00 -2.16 -0.68
CA ASP A 573 -37.37 -2.43 -1.11
C ASP A 573 -37.36 -2.74 -2.62
N LEU A 574 -37.63 -3.99 -3.00
CA LEU A 574 -37.56 -4.43 -4.40
C LEU A 574 -38.71 -3.91 -5.26
N ALA A 575 -39.73 -3.28 -4.67
CA ALA A 575 -40.75 -2.54 -5.42
C ALA A 575 -40.37 -1.08 -5.66
N SER A 576 -39.33 -0.58 -4.98
CA SER A 576 -38.81 0.79 -5.09
C SER A 576 -37.63 0.90 -6.07
N SER A 577 -37.51 2.06 -6.71
CA SER A 577 -36.32 2.45 -7.50
C SER A 577 -35.29 3.23 -6.68
N GLU A 578 -35.47 3.32 -5.35
CA GLU A 578 -34.51 3.94 -4.45
C GLU A 578 -33.16 3.19 -4.48
N PHE A 579 -32.04 3.93 -4.58
CA PHE A 579 -30.67 3.40 -4.78
C PHE A 579 -30.46 2.62 -6.09
N GLU A 580 -31.48 2.48 -6.94
CA GLU A 580 -31.30 1.88 -8.26
C GLU A 580 -30.42 2.79 -9.11
N VAL A 581 -29.34 2.24 -9.66
CA VAL A 581 -28.43 2.97 -10.53
C VAL A 581 -29.14 3.19 -11.88
N PRO A 582 -29.30 4.44 -12.34
CA PRO A 582 -29.96 4.73 -13.62
C PRO A 582 -29.33 3.98 -14.80
N ASN A 583 -30.15 3.63 -15.80
CA ASN A 583 -29.73 2.95 -17.04
C ASN A 583 -29.11 1.55 -16.86
N THR A 584 -29.29 0.90 -15.71
CA THR A 584 -28.81 -0.49 -15.48
C THR A 584 -29.85 -1.58 -15.73
N ARG A 585 -31.11 -1.21 -16.04
CA ARG A 585 -32.20 -2.17 -16.27
C ARG A 585 -31.98 -2.96 -17.55
N ASN A 586 -31.90 -4.29 -17.45
CA ASN A 586 -31.91 -5.20 -18.59
C ASN A 586 -33.04 -6.22 -18.49
N TYR A 587 -34.01 -6.16 -19.40
CA TYR A 587 -35.21 -7.03 -19.37
C TYR A 587 -34.91 -8.42 -19.91
N VAL A 588 -35.43 -9.44 -19.21
CA VAL A 588 -35.25 -10.83 -19.62
C VAL A 588 -36.36 -11.25 -20.59
N GLU A 589 -35.99 -11.94 -21.67
CA GLU A 589 -36.91 -12.40 -22.72
C GLU A 589 -37.68 -13.69 -22.34
N ASP A 590 -38.22 -13.75 -21.12
CA ASP A 590 -38.96 -14.93 -20.62
C ASP A 590 -40.46 -14.69 -20.43
N GLY A 591 -40.95 -13.49 -20.79
CA GLY A 591 -42.36 -13.12 -20.69
C GLY A 591 -42.84 -12.77 -19.27
N THR A 592 -41.95 -12.79 -18.26
CA THR A 592 -42.28 -12.38 -16.89
C THR A 592 -42.33 -10.86 -16.72
N GLY A 593 -41.63 -10.12 -17.59
CA GLY A 593 -41.44 -8.67 -17.47
C GLY A 593 -40.41 -8.28 -16.41
N GLU A 594 -39.70 -9.25 -15.83
CA GLU A 594 -38.60 -8.99 -14.91
C GLU A 594 -37.34 -8.52 -15.62
N TYR A 595 -36.46 -7.89 -14.84
CA TYR A 595 -35.22 -7.30 -15.32
C TYR A 595 -34.14 -7.38 -14.25
N TRP A 596 -32.89 -7.46 -14.70
CA TRP A 596 -31.71 -7.23 -13.88
C TRP A 596 -31.54 -5.73 -13.65
N ARG A 597 -31.12 -5.34 -12.44
CA ARG A 597 -30.74 -3.96 -12.10
C ARG A 597 -29.67 -3.94 -11.01
N LEU A 598 -28.92 -2.85 -10.97
CA LEU A 598 -27.92 -2.59 -9.93
C LEU A 598 -28.51 -1.65 -8.87
N TYR A 599 -28.46 -2.06 -7.61
CA TYR A 599 -28.60 -1.15 -6.48
C TYR A 599 -27.22 -0.75 -5.96
N ARG A 600 -27.02 0.54 -5.67
CA ARG A 600 -25.81 1.08 -5.02
C ARG A 600 -26.21 1.89 -3.79
N ILE A 601 -25.92 1.34 -2.61
CA ILE A 601 -26.31 1.93 -1.32
C ILE A 601 -25.06 2.49 -0.63
N PRO A 602 -25.01 3.78 -0.26
CA PRO A 602 -23.91 4.32 0.54
C PRO A 602 -23.93 3.72 1.96
N ILE A 603 -22.78 3.24 2.46
CA ILE A 603 -22.72 2.49 3.73
C ILE A 603 -22.05 3.27 4.88
N GLN A 604 -21.31 4.34 4.59
CA GLN A 604 -20.60 5.13 5.61
C GLN A 604 -21.39 6.31 6.17
N ASP A 605 -22.45 6.76 5.49
CA ASP A 605 -23.24 7.90 5.95
C ASP A 605 -23.96 7.58 7.28
N SER A 606 -23.90 8.54 8.21
CA SER A 606 -24.53 8.48 9.52
C SER A 606 -25.91 9.16 9.54
N VAL A 607 -26.30 9.89 8.48
CA VAL A 607 -27.51 10.72 8.44
C VAL A 607 -28.43 10.35 7.27
N PHE A 608 -29.04 9.17 7.30
CA PHE A 608 -30.20 8.92 6.42
C PHE A 608 -31.38 9.80 6.89
N THR A 609 -31.82 10.76 6.07
CA THR A 609 -32.79 11.81 6.47
C THR A 609 -34.25 11.35 6.33
N LEU A 610 -35.19 11.92 7.10
CA LEU A 610 -36.66 11.77 6.93
C LEU A 610 -37.12 12.61 5.76
N VAL A 611 -37.58 11.95 4.69
CA VAL A 611 -38.44 12.61 3.71
C VAL A 611 -39.88 12.59 4.25
N PRO A 612 -40.66 13.69 4.13
CA PRO A 612 -41.99 13.82 4.76
C PRO A 612 -43.06 12.79 4.36
N ASP A 613 -42.81 11.92 3.36
CA ASP A 613 -43.75 10.89 2.88
C ASP A 613 -43.74 9.58 3.70
N GLY A 614 -43.05 9.54 4.84
CA GLY A 614 -43.35 8.57 5.90
C GLY A 614 -42.81 7.14 5.71
N LYS A 615 -41.97 6.88 4.71
CA LYS A 615 -41.19 5.63 4.60
C LYS A 615 -39.70 5.96 4.49
N VAL A 616 -38.91 5.59 5.51
CA VAL A 616 -37.44 5.55 5.45
C VAL A 616 -36.91 4.55 6.48
N TYR A 617 -36.09 3.59 6.07
CA TYR A 617 -35.10 2.91 6.93
C TYR A 617 -33.83 2.74 6.09
N ARG A 618 -32.92 3.73 6.06
CA ARG A 618 -31.96 4.14 7.10
C ARG A 618 -31.17 2.97 7.63
N ARG A 619 -29.86 2.93 7.33
CA ARG A 619 -28.87 2.12 8.04
C ARG A 619 -29.30 1.90 9.49
N THR A 620 -29.64 0.67 9.84
CA THR A 620 -30.02 0.32 11.21
C THR A 620 -28.78 -0.20 11.92
N GLN A 621 -28.54 0.28 13.14
CA GLN A 621 -27.41 -0.15 13.95
C GLN A 621 -27.94 -0.97 15.14
N VAL A 622 -27.47 -2.20 15.26
CA VAL A 622 -27.73 -3.06 16.42
C VAL A 622 -26.43 -3.19 17.20
N GLY A 623 -26.46 -2.86 18.49
CA GLY A 623 -25.27 -2.89 19.33
C GLY A 623 -24.24 -1.80 18.99
N SER A 624 -22.96 -2.16 19.05
CA SER A 624 -21.81 -1.27 18.80
C SER A 624 -20.90 -1.76 17.64
N PRO A 625 -21.43 -1.96 16.42
CA PRO A 625 -20.66 -2.42 15.27
C PRO A 625 -19.54 -1.48 14.87
N ASP A 626 -18.56 -2.04 14.17
CA ASP A 626 -17.36 -1.36 13.71
C ASP A 626 -16.97 -1.91 12.33
N TRP A 627 -16.77 -1.01 11.36
CA TRP A 627 -16.37 -1.37 10.01
C TRP A 627 -15.00 -2.04 9.94
N GLN A 628 -14.14 -1.88 10.95
CA GLN A 628 -12.87 -2.62 11.04
C GLN A 628 -13.06 -4.10 11.41
N ARG A 629 -14.29 -4.51 11.79
CA ARG A 629 -14.58 -5.82 12.40
C ARG A 629 -15.87 -6.46 11.85
N ILE A 630 -16.00 -6.50 10.52
CA ILE A 630 -17.11 -7.19 9.85
C ILE A 630 -16.80 -8.69 9.77
N ARG A 631 -17.24 -9.45 10.77
CA ARG A 631 -16.97 -10.90 10.89
C ARG A 631 -17.96 -11.77 10.13
N TYR A 632 -19.21 -11.33 10.08
CA TYR A 632 -20.32 -12.05 9.49
C TYR A 632 -21.08 -11.16 8.52
N THR A 633 -21.71 -11.83 7.56
CA THR A 633 -22.74 -11.22 6.72
C THR A 633 -24.00 -12.07 6.81
N ARG A 634 -25.16 -11.41 6.94
CA ARG A 634 -26.48 -12.04 6.82
C ARG A 634 -27.28 -11.37 5.72
N ILE A 635 -27.93 -12.17 4.88
CA ILE A 635 -28.92 -11.71 3.91
C ILE A 635 -30.26 -12.30 4.34
N TRP A 636 -31.26 -11.46 4.54
CA TRP A 636 -32.58 -11.93 4.95
C TRP A 636 -33.68 -11.13 4.27
N MET A 637 -34.89 -11.67 4.22
CA MET A 637 -36.03 -11.01 3.59
C MET A 637 -37.30 -11.04 4.44
N ASP A 638 -38.14 -10.03 4.25
CA ASP A 638 -39.49 -9.92 4.80
C ASP A 638 -40.41 -9.13 3.85
N GLY A 639 -41.64 -8.86 4.29
CA GLY A 639 -42.59 -8.06 3.52
C GLY A 639 -43.12 -8.76 2.27
N VAL A 640 -43.10 -10.09 2.26
CA VAL A 640 -43.67 -10.94 1.21
C VAL A 640 -44.98 -11.52 1.72
N GLU A 641 -46.06 -11.40 0.93
CA GLU A 641 -47.40 -11.89 1.30
C GLU A 641 -47.63 -13.36 0.93
N ASP A 642 -47.26 -13.74 -0.29
CA ASP A 642 -47.32 -15.12 -0.80
C ASP A 642 -45.89 -15.57 -1.14
N TYR A 643 -45.64 -16.02 -2.37
CA TYR A 643 -44.32 -16.43 -2.84
C TYR A 643 -43.49 -15.29 -3.46
N ALA A 644 -42.20 -15.25 -3.15
CA ALA A 644 -41.21 -14.41 -3.83
C ALA A 644 -40.00 -15.21 -4.32
N LYS A 645 -39.55 -14.90 -5.55
CA LYS A 645 -38.30 -15.39 -6.14
C LYS A 645 -37.38 -14.22 -6.45
N ILE A 646 -36.17 -14.28 -5.93
CA ILE A 646 -35.15 -13.23 -6.08
C ILE A 646 -33.86 -13.89 -6.57
N GLN A 647 -33.16 -13.27 -7.50
CA GLN A 647 -31.87 -13.74 -8.01
C GLN A 647 -30.82 -12.66 -7.79
N LEU A 648 -29.67 -13.04 -7.22
CA LEU A 648 -28.53 -12.19 -6.93
C LEU A 648 -27.35 -12.64 -7.79
N ALA A 649 -26.92 -11.78 -8.71
CA ALA A 649 -25.80 -12.08 -9.61
C ALA A 649 -24.45 -11.68 -9.02
N GLN A 650 -24.43 -10.62 -8.21
CA GLN A 650 -23.22 -10.05 -7.64
C GLN A 650 -23.60 -9.19 -6.44
N ILE A 651 -22.83 -9.29 -5.36
CA ILE A 651 -23.03 -8.55 -4.12
C ILE A 651 -21.63 -8.11 -3.66
N GLU A 652 -21.38 -6.80 -3.59
CA GLU A 652 -20.04 -6.26 -3.36
C GLU A 652 -20.07 -5.13 -2.32
N LEU A 653 -19.11 -5.13 -1.41
CA LEU A 653 -18.72 -3.92 -0.71
C LEU A 653 -17.65 -3.21 -1.56
N VAL A 654 -17.95 -2.00 -1.98
CA VAL A 654 -17.13 -1.23 -2.93
C VAL A 654 -16.53 -0.04 -2.21
N GLY A 655 -15.21 0.06 -2.23
CA GLY A 655 -14.45 1.25 -1.88
C GLY A 655 -13.68 1.80 -3.07
N ASN A 656 -12.85 2.81 -2.82
CA ASN A 656 -12.01 3.43 -3.83
C ASN A 656 -10.59 3.64 -3.30
N ARG A 657 -9.60 3.64 -4.21
CA ARG A 657 -8.21 4.00 -3.89
C ARG A 657 -8.04 5.50 -3.63
N TRP A 658 -8.93 6.31 -4.17
CA TRP A 658 -9.07 7.73 -3.87
C TRP A 658 -10.02 7.89 -2.68
N GLU A 659 -9.58 8.65 -1.67
CA GLU A 659 -10.31 8.84 -0.42
C GLU A 659 -10.94 10.24 -0.39
N GLU A 660 -12.18 10.35 0.06
CA GLU A 660 -12.87 11.64 0.23
C GLU A 660 -12.16 12.46 1.31
N LEU A 661 -11.86 13.73 1.02
CA LEU A 661 -11.25 14.65 1.98
C LEU A 661 -12.30 15.53 2.68
N THR A 662 -13.47 15.70 2.06
CA THR A 662 -14.55 16.60 2.51
C THR A 662 -15.91 15.93 2.43
N ASP A 663 -16.84 16.24 3.33
CA ASP A 663 -18.18 15.61 3.41
C ASP A 663 -19.15 15.97 2.24
N HIS A 664 -18.70 16.78 1.27
CA HIS A 664 -19.52 17.25 0.14
C HIS A 664 -19.27 16.49 -1.17
N ILE A 665 -18.45 15.44 -1.12
CA ILE A 665 -18.05 14.65 -2.28
C ILE A 665 -18.26 13.17 -2.01
N GLU A 666 -18.62 12.46 -3.06
CA GLU A 666 -18.75 11.02 -3.12
C GLU A 666 -17.92 10.50 -4.29
N ILE A 667 -17.12 9.47 -4.05
CA ILE A 667 -16.20 8.93 -5.06
C ILE A 667 -16.67 7.57 -5.55
N ALA A 668 -16.94 7.49 -6.85
CA ALA A 668 -17.35 6.27 -7.54
C ALA A 668 -16.49 6.02 -8.78
N THR A 669 -16.83 5.00 -9.54
CA THR A 669 -16.25 4.72 -10.86
C THR A 669 -17.35 4.61 -11.90
N LYS A 670 -17.06 5.08 -13.12
CA LYS A 670 -17.92 4.92 -14.30
C LYS A 670 -17.16 4.09 -15.33
N SER A 671 -17.80 3.06 -15.88
CA SER A 671 -17.13 2.14 -16.81
C SER A 671 -18.01 1.75 -18.00
N THR A 672 -17.34 1.42 -19.10
CA THR A 672 -17.98 0.94 -20.34
C THR A 672 -18.76 -0.36 -20.19
N HIS A 673 -18.52 -1.15 -19.15
CA HIS A 673 -19.20 -2.43 -18.92
C HIS A 673 -20.40 -2.35 -17.97
N GLN A 674 -20.48 -1.32 -17.12
CA GLN A 674 -21.48 -1.22 -16.05
C GLN A 674 -22.39 0.00 -16.19
N ASP A 675 -21.94 1.06 -16.88
CA ASP A 675 -22.61 2.35 -16.93
C ASP A 675 -22.95 2.71 -18.38
N GLY A 676 -24.23 2.59 -18.75
CA GLY A 676 -24.69 2.85 -20.13
C GLY A 676 -24.61 4.32 -20.58
N ASP A 677 -24.39 5.25 -19.67
CA ASP A 677 -24.20 6.69 -19.94
C ASP A 677 -22.72 7.09 -20.09
N TYR A 678 -21.79 6.20 -19.77
CA TYR A 678 -20.37 6.51 -19.80
C TYR A 678 -19.81 6.50 -21.23
N ILE A 679 -18.92 7.45 -21.50
CA ILE A 679 -18.19 7.58 -22.75
C ILE A 679 -16.70 7.75 -22.45
N SER A 680 -15.85 6.94 -23.09
CA SER A 680 -14.40 7.03 -22.96
C SER A 680 -13.86 8.38 -23.45
N PRO A 681 -12.76 8.89 -22.88
CA PRO A 681 -12.10 10.08 -23.41
C PRO A 681 -11.64 9.90 -24.87
N PRO A 682 -11.46 11.00 -25.63
CA PRO A 682 -11.06 10.93 -27.03
C PRO A 682 -9.76 10.14 -27.23
N GLY A 683 -9.81 9.09 -28.05
CA GLY A 683 -8.64 8.25 -28.37
C GLY A 683 -8.31 7.18 -27.32
N VAL A 684 -9.07 7.13 -26.22
CA VAL A 684 -8.93 6.13 -25.17
C VAL A 684 -9.93 5.00 -25.40
N THR A 685 -9.46 3.77 -25.28
CA THR A 685 -10.29 2.57 -25.38
C THR A 685 -9.70 1.49 -24.47
N GLY A 686 -10.54 0.56 -24.02
CA GLY A 686 -10.11 -0.61 -23.26
C GLY A 686 -9.02 -1.44 -23.94
N GLU A 687 -8.27 -2.21 -23.17
CA GLU A 687 -7.19 -3.02 -23.72
C GLU A 687 -7.71 -4.34 -24.28
N ARG A 688 -7.37 -4.63 -25.54
CA ARG A 688 -7.64 -5.94 -26.11
C ARG A 688 -6.57 -6.93 -25.71
N SER A 689 -6.96 -7.96 -24.95
CA SER A 689 -6.10 -9.08 -24.58
C SER A 689 -5.51 -9.74 -25.82
N VAL A 690 -4.19 -9.90 -25.86
CA VAL A 690 -3.48 -10.51 -27.00
C VAL A 690 -3.81 -12.01 -27.12
N THR A 691 -4.10 -12.66 -26.00
CA THR A 691 -4.38 -14.11 -25.93
C THR A 691 -5.84 -14.42 -26.21
N THR A 692 -6.76 -13.73 -25.53
CA THR A 692 -8.20 -14.05 -25.57
C THR A 692 -8.97 -13.19 -26.56
N GLY A 693 -8.39 -12.06 -27.02
CA GLY A 693 -9.06 -11.12 -27.91
C GLY A 693 -10.21 -10.34 -27.26
N ILE A 694 -10.43 -10.51 -25.96
CA ILE A 694 -11.45 -9.81 -25.15
C ILE A 694 -10.99 -8.37 -24.93
N MET A 695 -11.94 -7.44 -25.02
CA MET A 695 -11.74 -6.05 -24.64
C MET A 695 -11.90 -5.93 -23.13
N SER A 696 -10.88 -5.43 -22.43
CA SER A 696 -11.01 -5.00 -21.05
C SER A 696 -11.96 -3.82 -20.96
N GLN A 697 -12.61 -3.67 -19.81
CA GLN A 697 -13.34 -2.42 -19.53
C GLN A 697 -12.38 -1.24 -19.57
N GLU A 698 -12.94 -0.09 -19.87
CA GLU A 698 -12.32 1.21 -19.65
C GLU A 698 -13.17 1.98 -18.63
N GLN A 699 -12.49 2.63 -17.69
CA GLN A 699 -13.09 3.14 -16.46
C GLN A 699 -12.44 4.44 -15.98
N SER A 700 -13.29 5.39 -15.62
CA SER A 700 -12.89 6.68 -15.02
C SER A 700 -13.26 6.77 -13.53
N LEU A 701 -12.64 7.72 -12.83
CA LEU A 701 -13.05 8.12 -11.49
C LEU A 701 -14.21 9.12 -11.58
N ALA A 702 -15.34 8.82 -10.95
CA ALA A 702 -16.47 9.74 -10.86
C ALA A 702 -16.44 10.48 -9.53
N ILE A 703 -16.45 11.80 -9.61
CA ILE A 703 -16.53 12.72 -8.48
C ILE A 703 -17.93 13.33 -8.49
N ILE A 704 -18.78 12.86 -7.58
CA ILE A 704 -20.14 13.36 -7.41
C ILE A 704 -20.09 14.35 -6.24
N TYR A 705 -20.49 15.59 -6.48
CA TYR A 705 -20.47 16.63 -5.45
C TYR A 705 -21.86 17.17 -5.16
N ASN A 706 -22.13 17.46 -3.89
CA ASN A 706 -23.45 17.86 -3.43
C ASN A 706 -23.41 19.06 -2.47
N LYS A 707 -24.08 20.14 -2.88
CA LYS A 707 -24.28 21.38 -2.11
C LYS A 707 -23.00 21.93 -1.52
N ILE A 708 -21.93 21.98 -2.31
CA ILE A 708 -20.67 22.60 -1.90
C ILE A 708 -20.95 24.07 -1.56
N PRO A 709 -20.64 24.56 -0.33
CA PRO A 709 -20.86 25.95 0.04
C PRO A 709 -20.09 26.92 -0.88
N GLY A 710 -20.52 28.18 -0.89
CA GLY A 710 -19.86 29.20 -1.70
C GLY A 710 -18.38 29.36 -1.37
N GLU A 711 -17.53 29.58 -2.38
CA GLU A 711 -16.07 29.76 -2.27
C GLU A 711 -15.32 28.60 -1.59
N SER A 712 -15.98 27.46 -1.38
CA SER A 712 -15.40 26.28 -0.73
C SER A 712 -14.90 25.25 -1.74
N LYS A 713 -13.97 24.41 -1.30
CA LYS A 713 -13.47 23.25 -2.07
C LYS A 713 -14.11 21.96 -1.56
N ALA A 714 -14.37 21.03 -2.47
CA ALA A 714 -14.64 19.64 -2.14
C ALA A 714 -13.75 18.74 -2.98
N SER A 715 -13.10 17.76 -2.35
CA SER A 715 -12.04 17.00 -3.01
C SER A 715 -11.84 15.61 -2.44
N CYS A 716 -11.16 14.80 -3.24
CA CYS A 716 -10.59 13.54 -2.83
C CYS A 716 -9.07 13.58 -2.98
N TYR A 717 -8.40 12.67 -2.30
CA TYR A 717 -6.96 12.56 -2.35
C TYR A 717 -6.53 11.10 -2.46
N ARG A 718 -5.29 10.92 -2.90
CA ARG A 718 -4.62 9.63 -2.91
C ARG A 718 -3.16 9.85 -2.55
N THR A 719 -2.64 8.92 -1.75
CA THR A 719 -1.20 8.82 -1.49
C THR A 719 -0.58 7.67 -2.28
N THR A 720 0.71 7.74 -2.49
CA THR A 720 1.48 6.63 -3.08
C THR A 720 1.47 5.41 -2.17
N PHE A 721 1.52 4.22 -2.77
CA PHE A 721 1.51 2.97 -2.02
C PHE A 721 2.69 2.92 -1.04
N ALA A 722 2.42 2.56 0.21
CA ALA A 722 3.41 2.51 1.30
C ALA A 722 4.22 3.81 1.49
N GLY A 723 3.75 4.96 0.98
CA GLY A 723 4.45 6.23 1.06
C GLY A 723 5.71 6.33 0.19
N GLU A 724 5.85 5.48 -0.84
CA GLU A 724 6.96 5.54 -1.79
C GLU A 724 6.98 6.87 -2.55
N SER A 725 8.16 7.47 -2.71
CA SER A 725 8.32 8.71 -3.46
C SER A 725 8.34 8.45 -4.97
N MET A 726 7.57 9.22 -5.74
CA MET A 726 7.68 9.27 -7.19
C MET A 726 8.56 10.44 -7.62
N ASP A 727 9.56 10.15 -8.45
CA ASP A 727 10.38 11.16 -9.13
C ASP A 727 9.82 11.39 -10.53
N LEU A 728 9.25 12.58 -10.75
CA LEU A 728 8.64 12.98 -12.01
C LEU A 728 9.57 13.84 -12.89
N THR A 729 10.82 14.08 -12.47
CA THR A 729 11.76 14.97 -13.18
C THR A 729 12.22 14.46 -14.55
N LEU A 730 11.94 13.19 -14.85
CA LEU A 730 12.18 12.61 -16.18
C LEU A 730 11.24 13.16 -17.25
N TYR A 731 10.08 13.67 -16.85
CA TYR A 731 9.01 14.13 -17.72
C TYR A 731 8.94 15.66 -17.72
N GLN A 732 8.32 16.26 -18.73
CA GLN A 732 8.15 17.72 -18.81
C GLN A 732 6.71 18.15 -18.53
N ALA A 733 5.74 17.26 -18.63
CA ALA A 733 4.35 17.59 -18.34
C ALA A 733 3.61 16.46 -17.64
N LEU A 734 2.52 16.83 -16.97
CA LEU A 734 1.45 15.94 -16.55
C LEU A 734 0.20 16.24 -17.39
N ASP A 735 -0.53 15.19 -17.76
CA ASP A 735 -1.70 15.23 -18.63
C ASP A 735 -2.80 14.34 -18.04
N MET A 736 -4.04 14.82 -18.05
CA MET A 736 -5.22 14.07 -17.61
C MET A 736 -6.50 14.65 -18.25
N TRP A 737 -7.52 13.80 -18.37
CA TRP A 737 -8.83 14.21 -18.88
C TRP A 737 -9.81 14.48 -17.75
N VAL A 738 -10.66 15.50 -17.94
CA VAL A 738 -11.82 15.78 -17.08
C VAL A 738 -13.08 15.91 -17.94
N TYR A 739 -14.09 15.10 -17.62
CA TYR A 739 -15.43 15.21 -18.18
C TYR A 739 -16.28 16.06 -17.26
N PHE A 740 -17.05 16.98 -17.84
CA PHE A 740 -18.07 17.70 -17.11
C PHE A 740 -19.44 17.38 -17.69
N ASN A 741 -20.33 16.91 -16.83
CA ASN A 741 -21.69 16.55 -17.22
C ASN A 741 -22.65 17.70 -16.92
N GLN A 742 -22.94 18.57 -17.90
CA GLN A 742 -23.85 19.69 -17.67
C GLN A 742 -25.30 19.23 -17.43
N ALA A 743 -25.68 17.99 -17.81
CA ALA A 743 -27.04 17.49 -17.62
C ALA A 743 -27.41 17.25 -16.14
N VAL A 744 -26.41 17.01 -15.30
CA VAL A 744 -26.57 16.73 -13.86
C VAL A 744 -25.84 17.73 -12.96
N SER A 745 -25.13 18.71 -13.55
CA SER A 745 -24.28 19.66 -12.84
C SER A 745 -24.72 21.11 -13.02
N ASP A 746 -24.41 21.96 -12.03
CA ASP A 746 -24.59 23.42 -12.14
C ASP A 746 -23.65 24.05 -13.20
N ASP A 747 -24.15 25.04 -13.96
CA ASP A 747 -23.51 25.64 -15.15
C ASP A 747 -22.06 26.17 -15.03
N SER A 748 -21.49 26.32 -13.82
CA SER A 748 -20.11 26.78 -13.67
C SER A 748 -19.46 26.15 -12.45
N VAL A 749 -18.46 25.32 -12.72
CA VAL A 749 -17.60 24.68 -11.71
C VAL A 749 -16.14 24.86 -12.11
N MET A 750 -15.28 25.05 -11.11
CA MET A 750 -13.85 25.09 -11.32
C MET A 750 -13.24 23.76 -10.84
N PHE A 751 -12.57 23.04 -11.73
CA PHE A 751 -11.78 21.88 -11.36
C PHE A 751 -10.43 22.31 -10.82
N TYR A 752 -9.88 21.53 -9.91
CA TYR A 752 -8.47 21.64 -9.55
C TYR A 752 -7.81 20.27 -9.37
N PHE A 753 -6.53 20.22 -9.72
CA PHE A 753 -5.65 19.09 -9.49
C PHE A 753 -4.42 19.57 -8.74
N LYS A 754 -3.96 18.79 -7.76
CA LYS A 754 -2.84 19.12 -6.89
C LYS A 754 -1.92 17.92 -6.77
N LEU A 755 -0.60 18.15 -6.87
CA LEU A 755 0.42 17.13 -6.64
C LEU A 755 1.58 17.64 -5.79
N GLY A 756 2.13 16.80 -4.94
CA GLY A 756 3.26 17.17 -4.10
C GLY A 756 3.68 16.09 -3.14
N ARG A 757 4.46 16.48 -2.13
CA ARG A 757 4.85 15.57 -1.05
C ARG A 757 3.69 15.32 -0.08
N ASP A 758 2.92 16.37 0.18
CA ASP A 758 1.78 16.40 1.08
C ASP A 758 0.83 17.55 0.69
N ALA A 759 -0.31 17.69 1.39
CA ALA A 759 -1.32 18.70 1.10
C ALA A 759 -0.85 20.17 1.24
N ASN A 760 0.21 20.41 2.03
CA ASN A 760 0.78 21.73 2.30
C ASN A 760 1.98 22.06 1.39
N ASN A 761 2.60 21.05 0.79
CA ASN A 761 3.77 21.15 -0.08
C ASN A 761 3.46 20.60 -1.47
N ALA A 762 2.65 21.35 -2.22
CA ALA A 762 2.13 20.91 -3.50
C ALA A 762 2.04 22.02 -4.54
N TYR A 763 2.10 21.60 -5.80
CA TYR A 763 1.67 22.40 -6.94
C TYR A 763 0.19 22.15 -7.20
N GLU A 764 -0.58 23.18 -7.50
CA GLU A 764 -2.00 23.09 -7.80
C GLU A 764 -2.29 23.78 -9.15
N TYR A 765 -3.05 23.12 -10.01
CA TYR A 765 -3.59 23.67 -11.25
C TYR A 765 -5.09 23.74 -11.13
N ARG A 766 -5.67 24.83 -11.62
CA ARG A 766 -7.11 25.09 -11.58
C ARG A 766 -7.57 25.41 -13.02
N THR A 767 -8.77 24.98 -13.40
CA THR A 767 -9.42 25.37 -14.67
C THR A 767 -10.94 25.39 -14.58
N TYR A 768 -11.62 26.12 -15.47
CA TYR A 768 -13.07 26.05 -15.62
C TYR A 768 -13.44 24.95 -16.62
N LEU A 769 -14.42 24.13 -16.26
CA LEU A 769 -14.86 23.04 -17.12
C LEU A 769 -15.92 23.49 -18.13
N GLN A 770 -15.89 22.87 -19.31
CA GLN A 770 -16.93 22.94 -20.35
C GLN A 770 -17.60 21.57 -20.51
N ASP A 771 -18.81 21.53 -21.04
CA ASP A 771 -19.55 20.27 -21.22
C ASP A 771 -18.77 19.24 -22.07
N GLY A 772 -18.78 17.98 -21.62
CA GLY A 772 -18.12 16.87 -22.28
C GLY A 772 -16.62 16.69 -21.96
N TRP A 773 -15.93 15.86 -22.74
CA TRP A 773 -14.46 15.76 -22.79
C TRP A 773 -13.87 16.87 -23.66
N ALA A 774 -14.15 18.13 -23.30
CA ALA A 774 -13.65 19.28 -24.06
C ALA A 774 -12.12 19.38 -23.96
N GLU A 775 -11.44 19.84 -25.02
CA GLU A 775 -9.98 20.03 -24.99
C GLU A 775 -9.55 21.03 -23.90
N THR A 776 -10.41 21.99 -23.56
CA THR A 776 -10.18 22.92 -22.44
C THR A 776 -10.23 22.27 -21.07
N ASN A 777 -10.83 21.08 -20.96
CA ASN A 777 -10.88 20.29 -19.74
C ASN A 777 -9.69 19.33 -19.61
N ARG A 778 -8.84 19.26 -20.63
CA ARG A 778 -7.59 18.50 -20.57
C ARG A 778 -6.61 19.28 -19.70
N VAL A 779 -6.31 18.72 -18.53
CA VAL A 779 -5.45 19.37 -17.54
C VAL A 779 -4.01 19.00 -17.86
N ILE A 780 -3.30 19.99 -18.42
CA ILE A 780 -1.89 19.87 -18.77
C ILE A 780 -1.09 20.77 -17.82
N MET A 781 -0.25 20.17 -16.98
CA MET A 781 0.68 20.89 -16.11
C MET A 781 2.10 20.83 -16.69
N ASP A 782 2.61 21.95 -17.17
CA ASP A 782 3.98 22.11 -17.67
C ASP A 782 4.95 22.27 -16.51
N PHE A 783 5.81 21.27 -16.29
CA PHE A 783 6.75 21.25 -15.17
C PHE A 783 7.82 22.36 -15.27
N PRO A 784 8.46 22.62 -16.42
CA PRO A 784 9.34 23.78 -16.59
C PRO A 784 8.69 25.12 -16.22
N GLU A 785 7.48 25.40 -16.69
CA GLU A 785 6.75 26.65 -16.40
C GLU A 785 6.44 26.76 -14.91
N MET A 786 5.93 25.69 -14.32
CA MET A 786 5.54 25.62 -12.92
C MET A 786 6.73 25.74 -11.96
N THR A 787 7.86 25.12 -12.29
CA THR A 787 9.10 25.24 -11.48
C THR A 787 9.74 26.62 -11.62
N ALA A 788 9.70 27.23 -12.82
CA ALA A 788 10.13 28.60 -13.02
C ALA A 788 9.28 29.61 -12.22
N PHE A 789 7.95 29.39 -12.17
CA PHE A 789 7.06 30.19 -11.33
C PHE A 789 7.45 30.12 -9.85
N LYS A 790 7.76 28.92 -9.36
CA LYS A 790 8.21 28.73 -7.97
C LYS A 790 9.49 29.48 -7.68
N ASP A 791 10.50 29.37 -8.53
CA ASP A 791 11.78 30.05 -8.35
C ASP A 791 11.62 31.58 -8.32
N GLN A 792 10.82 32.10 -9.24
CA GLN A 792 10.48 33.53 -9.28
C GLN A 792 9.75 33.98 -8.02
N TYR A 793 8.75 33.21 -7.55
CA TYR A 793 8.01 33.54 -6.34
C TYR A 793 8.91 33.53 -5.09
N GLN A 794 9.73 32.50 -4.92
CA GLN A 794 10.65 32.38 -3.78
C GLN A 794 11.65 33.53 -3.74
N THR A 795 12.20 33.93 -4.89
CA THR A 795 13.10 35.10 -4.99
C THR A 795 12.38 36.42 -4.69
N SER A 796 11.10 36.55 -5.06
CA SER A 796 10.32 37.78 -4.82
C SER A 796 9.93 37.99 -3.35
N ILE A 797 9.71 36.91 -2.59
CA ILE A 797 9.40 36.97 -1.15
C ILE A 797 10.61 37.48 -0.37
N SER A 798 11.83 37.02 -0.71
CA SER A 798 13.06 37.51 -0.08
C SER A 798 13.27 39.02 -0.25
N ASP A 799 12.73 39.61 -1.32
CA ASP A 799 12.93 41.02 -1.66
C ASP A 799 11.83 41.96 -1.14
N THR A 800 10.61 41.46 -0.89
CA THR A 800 9.44 42.33 -0.62
C THR A 800 8.76 42.14 0.74
N GLY A 801 9.01 41.04 1.45
CA GLY A 801 8.45 40.79 2.79
C GLY A 801 6.93 40.64 2.86
N ILE A 802 6.24 40.47 1.72
CA ILE A 802 4.78 40.27 1.67
C ILE A 802 4.48 38.77 1.71
N ALA A 803 4.25 38.22 2.91
CA ALA A 803 4.02 36.80 3.13
C ALA A 803 2.56 36.33 2.96
N ASN A 804 1.63 37.22 2.58
CA ASN A 804 0.18 36.99 2.77
C ASN A 804 -0.66 36.90 1.48
N MET A 805 -0.06 36.75 0.30
CA MET A 805 -0.80 36.53 -0.95
C MET A 805 -0.61 35.09 -1.44
N GLU A 806 -1.70 34.42 -1.80
CA GLU A 806 -1.66 33.12 -2.48
C GLU A 806 -0.87 33.29 -3.80
N PRO A 807 0.20 32.53 -4.02
CA PRO A 807 1.00 32.64 -5.23
C PRO A 807 0.23 32.04 -6.41
N ILE A 808 -0.35 32.90 -7.25
CA ILE A 808 -1.11 32.49 -8.43
C ILE A 808 -0.44 33.01 -9.71
N MET A 809 -0.23 32.13 -10.68
CA MET A 809 0.13 32.48 -12.06
C MET A 809 -1.01 32.10 -12.99
N ARG A 810 -1.43 33.02 -13.87
CA ARG A 810 -2.47 32.75 -14.88
C ARG A 810 -1.82 32.33 -16.19
N THR A 811 -2.32 31.25 -16.79
CA THR A 811 -1.95 30.79 -18.14
C THR A 811 -3.12 30.99 -19.11
N GLU A 812 -2.98 30.55 -20.36
CA GLU A 812 -4.04 30.60 -21.37
C GLU A 812 -5.26 29.75 -21.00
N ASN A 813 -5.03 28.57 -20.42
CA ASN A 813 -6.06 27.54 -20.18
C ASN A 813 -6.36 27.29 -18.69
N GLY A 814 -5.71 27.99 -17.78
CA GLY A 814 -5.87 27.77 -16.34
C GLY A 814 -4.97 28.65 -15.48
N TRP A 815 -4.73 28.20 -14.25
CA TRP A 815 -3.90 28.91 -13.30
C TRP A 815 -3.09 27.95 -12.44
N TYR A 816 -1.81 28.26 -12.23
CA TYR A 816 -0.96 27.56 -11.27
C TYR A 816 -1.00 28.24 -9.91
N VAL A 817 -0.96 27.44 -8.86
CA VAL A 817 -0.89 27.84 -7.46
C VAL A 817 0.20 27.04 -6.77
N ILE A 818 0.97 27.69 -5.89
CA ILE A 818 2.06 27.07 -5.14
C ILE A 818 1.72 27.02 -3.65
N ASN A 819 1.71 25.83 -3.08
CA ASN A 819 1.52 25.63 -1.65
C ASN A 819 2.86 25.18 -1.04
N GLY A 820 3.39 25.95 -0.10
CA GLY A 820 4.63 25.59 0.60
C GLY A 820 5.87 25.55 -0.32
N SER A 821 6.68 24.49 -0.21
CA SER A 821 7.89 24.29 -1.01
C SER A 821 7.86 22.96 -1.77
N PRO A 822 6.99 22.81 -2.79
CA PRO A 822 6.79 21.54 -3.48
C PRO A 822 8.01 21.11 -4.30
N THR A 823 8.16 19.81 -4.56
CA THR A 823 9.22 19.26 -5.42
C THR A 823 8.66 18.16 -6.32
N LEU A 824 9.26 17.99 -7.50
CA LEU A 824 8.93 16.91 -8.44
C LEU A 824 9.74 15.63 -8.20
N THR A 825 10.79 15.69 -7.37
CA THR A 825 11.63 14.52 -7.04
C THR A 825 11.03 13.62 -5.96
N ASP A 826 10.06 14.13 -5.20
CA ASP A 826 9.46 13.46 -4.04
C ASP A 826 7.95 13.69 -4.00
N VAL A 827 7.25 13.21 -5.03
CA VAL A 827 5.80 13.29 -5.12
C VAL A 827 5.17 12.06 -4.47
N ARG A 828 4.29 12.27 -3.50
CA ARG A 828 3.60 11.21 -2.73
C ARG A 828 2.10 11.43 -2.58
N TYR A 829 1.65 12.64 -2.85
CA TYR A 829 0.29 13.09 -2.56
C TYR A 829 -0.32 13.70 -3.83
N PHE A 830 -1.53 13.26 -4.13
CA PHE A 830 -2.36 13.79 -5.21
C PHE A 830 -3.72 14.14 -4.63
N GLU A 831 -4.28 15.28 -5.03
CA GLU A 831 -5.60 15.73 -4.60
C GLU A 831 -6.31 16.35 -5.78
N MET A 832 -7.60 16.07 -5.93
CA MET A 832 -8.39 16.61 -7.01
C MET A 832 -9.83 16.85 -6.57
N GLY A 833 -10.49 17.78 -7.23
CA GLY A 833 -11.88 18.06 -6.92
C GLY A 833 -12.36 19.33 -7.57
N VAL A 834 -13.36 19.92 -6.93
CA VAL A 834 -14.08 21.08 -7.46
C VAL A 834 -14.08 22.23 -6.46
N ILE A 835 -14.04 23.44 -6.98
CA ILE A 835 -14.13 24.69 -6.25
C ILE A 835 -15.43 25.36 -6.68
N ASN A 836 -16.23 25.80 -5.71
CA ASN A 836 -17.42 26.59 -5.98
C ASN A 836 -17.02 28.06 -6.24
N PRO A 837 -17.16 28.59 -7.46
CA PRO A 837 -16.74 29.95 -7.76
C PRO A 837 -17.74 31.01 -7.28
N PHE A 838 -18.91 30.62 -6.77
CA PHE A 838 -19.97 31.53 -6.34
C PHE A 838 -19.93 31.77 -4.83
N THR A 839 -20.09 33.02 -4.39
CA THR A 839 -20.07 33.38 -2.96
C THR A 839 -21.32 32.92 -2.18
N TYR A 840 -22.50 32.94 -2.81
CA TYR A 840 -23.79 32.77 -2.10
C TYR A 840 -24.67 31.63 -2.62
N ARG A 841 -24.15 30.80 -3.52
CA ARG A 841 -24.91 29.72 -4.16
C ARG A 841 -24.17 28.40 -3.95
N PRO A 842 -24.77 27.39 -3.28
CA PRO A 842 -24.19 26.06 -3.27
C PRO A 842 -24.29 25.41 -4.64
N ILE A 843 -23.33 24.54 -4.98
CA ILE A 843 -23.33 23.80 -6.25
C ILE A 843 -23.35 22.28 -6.05
N SER A 844 -23.99 21.57 -6.97
CA SER A 844 -24.03 20.11 -7.07
C SER A 844 -23.73 19.67 -8.52
N GLY A 845 -23.26 18.44 -8.69
CA GLY A 845 -22.96 17.89 -10.02
C GLY A 845 -22.07 16.67 -9.98
N GLU A 846 -21.56 16.32 -11.16
CA GLU A 846 -20.71 15.16 -11.39
C GLU A 846 -19.64 15.47 -12.43
N ILE A 847 -18.39 15.13 -12.13
CA ILE A 847 -17.28 15.13 -13.09
C ILE A 847 -16.64 13.75 -13.15
N TRP A 848 -16.06 13.42 -14.30
CA TRP A 848 -15.28 12.19 -14.46
C TRP A 848 -13.84 12.54 -14.75
N VAL A 849 -12.91 11.76 -14.22
CA VAL A 849 -11.47 11.99 -14.36
C VAL A 849 -10.81 10.73 -14.87
N ASP A 850 -9.94 10.89 -15.87
CA ASP A 850 -9.30 9.77 -16.52
C ASP A 850 -7.85 10.05 -16.97
N GLU A 851 -7.11 8.98 -17.23
CA GLU A 851 -5.78 8.97 -17.86
C GLU A 851 -4.75 9.89 -17.18
N LEU A 852 -4.60 9.82 -15.85
CA LEU A 852 -3.60 10.60 -15.12
C LEU A 852 -2.18 10.06 -15.41
N ARG A 853 -1.46 10.78 -16.28
CA ARG A 853 -0.14 10.39 -16.78
C ARG A 853 0.82 11.55 -16.85
N VAL A 854 2.09 11.23 -17.02
CA VAL A 854 3.16 12.18 -17.35
C VAL A 854 3.65 11.94 -18.76
N THR A 855 4.02 13.01 -19.46
CA THR A 855 4.39 13.02 -20.88
C THR A 855 5.67 13.81 -21.12
N ASP A 856 6.14 13.77 -22.36
CA ASP A 856 7.28 14.56 -22.85
C ASP A 856 8.58 14.21 -22.11
N VAL A 857 9.08 13.01 -22.39
CA VAL A 857 10.26 12.45 -21.74
C VAL A 857 11.52 13.24 -22.12
N ARG A 858 12.31 13.63 -21.11
CA ARG A 858 13.63 14.25 -21.29
C ARG A 858 14.61 13.24 -21.90
N LYS A 859 15.27 13.64 -22.99
CA LYS A 859 16.17 12.81 -23.83
C LYS A 859 17.53 13.48 -24.04
N GLU A 860 17.98 14.26 -23.05
CA GLU A 860 19.23 15.02 -23.16
C GLU A 860 20.45 14.10 -23.09
N PRO A 861 21.46 14.29 -23.95
CA PRO A 861 22.67 13.49 -23.90
C PRO A 861 23.58 13.93 -22.76
N GLY A 862 24.18 12.96 -22.07
CA GLY A 862 25.12 13.21 -20.98
C GLY A 862 26.56 12.89 -21.33
N TRP A 863 27.51 13.58 -20.71
CA TRP A 863 28.94 13.48 -20.94
C TRP A 863 29.75 13.23 -19.66
N ALA A 864 30.77 12.39 -19.76
CA ALA A 864 31.78 12.20 -18.74
C ALA A 864 33.20 12.20 -19.32
N GLU A 865 34.14 12.72 -18.54
CA GLU A 865 35.56 12.75 -18.84
C GLU A 865 36.33 12.26 -17.62
N LYS A 866 37.29 11.37 -17.85
CA LYS A 866 38.24 10.92 -16.83
C LYS A 866 39.65 10.98 -17.38
N THR A 867 40.49 11.77 -16.72
CA THR A 867 41.91 11.87 -17.05
C THR A 867 42.73 11.49 -15.83
N THR A 868 43.61 10.51 -15.98
CA THR A 868 44.60 10.14 -14.95
C THR A 868 45.99 10.29 -15.53
N PHE A 869 46.87 10.95 -14.78
CA PHE A 869 48.28 11.03 -15.11
C PHE A 869 49.08 10.51 -13.92
N ALA A 870 50.16 9.79 -14.19
CA ALA A 870 51.08 9.29 -13.20
C ALA A 870 52.51 9.43 -13.71
N ILE A 871 53.39 9.93 -12.85
CA ILE A 871 54.80 10.16 -13.13
C ILE A 871 55.60 9.51 -12.01
N ASN A 872 56.45 8.55 -12.37
CA ASN A 872 57.41 7.94 -11.47
C ASN A 872 58.80 8.50 -11.77
N PHE A 873 59.42 9.12 -10.78
CA PHE A 873 60.82 9.53 -10.80
C PHE A 873 61.67 8.38 -10.25
N ALA A 874 61.90 7.37 -11.10
CA ALA A 874 62.57 6.13 -10.73
C ALA A 874 61.96 5.51 -9.46
N ASP A 875 62.77 5.19 -8.45
CA ASP A 875 62.35 4.72 -7.13
C ASP A 875 62.44 5.81 -6.05
N LEU A 876 62.53 7.09 -6.43
CA LEU A 876 62.67 8.23 -5.51
C LEU A 876 61.33 8.86 -5.15
N ALA A 877 60.51 9.16 -6.16
CA ALA A 877 59.25 9.85 -5.99
C ALA A 877 58.22 9.37 -7.02
N ASP A 878 56.96 9.48 -6.67
CA ASP A 878 55.83 9.21 -7.53
C ASP A 878 54.79 10.32 -7.35
N PHE A 879 54.19 10.73 -8.45
CA PHE A 879 53.12 11.71 -8.46
C PHE A 879 52.03 11.21 -9.37
N SER A 880 50.79 11.21 -8.89
CA SER A 880 49.63 10.91 -9.72
C SER A 880 48.52 11.89 -9.45
N GLY A 881 47.72 12.15 -10.47
CA GLY A 881 46.51 12.92 -10.35
C GLY A 881 45.41 12.36 -11.24
N THR A 882 44.18 12.49 -10.75
CA THR A 882 42.97 12.08 -11.43
C THR A 882 42.01 13.26 -11.45
N LEU A 883 41.58 13.64 -12.65
CA LEU A 883 40.52 14.61 -12.89
C LEU A 883 39.31 13.84 -13.45
N GLU A 884 38.17 13.95 -12.79
CA GLU A 884 36.90 13.40 -13.25
C GLU A 884 35.90 14.56 -13.41
N ARG A 885 35.26 14.65 -14.57
CA ARG A 885 34.18 15.60 -14.85
C ARG A 885 32.97 14.85 -15.37
N ARG A 886 31.80 15.13 -14.83
CA ARG A 886 30.54 14.48 -15.21
C ARG A 886 29.45 15.55 -15.22
N ASP A 887 28.68 15.65 -16.30
CA ASP A 887 27.52 16.54 -16.32
C ASP A 887 26.30 15.93 -15.60
N SER A 888 25.24 16.73 -15.48
CA SER A 888 24.01 16.34 -14.79
C SER A 888 23.28 15.17 -15.45
N GLU A 889 23.47 14.95 -16.75
CA GLU A 889 22.72 14.00 -17.56
C GLU A 889 23.47 12.68 -17.74
N PHE A 890 24.78 12.62 -17.53
CA PHE A 890 25.54 11.37 -17.70
C PHE A 890 25.13 10.31 -16.68
N HIS A 891 24.93 9.09 -17.14
CA HIS A 891 24.55 7.93 -16.33
C HIS A 891 24.97 6.62 -17.00
N GLY A 892 25.13 5.56 -16.20
CA GLY A 892 25.43 4.22 -16.70
C GLY A 892 24.19 3.54 -17.29
N LEU A 893 24.36 2.45 -18.06
CA LEU A 893 23.26 1.74 -18.73
C LEU A 893 22.18 1.17 -17.81
N ASN A 894 22.48 0.98 -16.52
CA ASN A 894 21.52 0.49 -15.53
C ASN A 894 20.68 1.59 -14.90
N GLN A 895 21.13 2.84 -15.03
CA GLN A 895 20.39 4.02 -14.63
C GLN A 895 19.54 4.52 -15.81
N ARG A 896 18.42 5.17 -15.51
CA ARG A 896 17.53 5.74 -16.54
C ARG A 896 17.73 7.25 -16.72
N VAL A 897 18.15 7.93 -15.66
CA VAL A 897 18.37 9.37 -15.60
C VAL A 897 19.73 9.67 -14.97
N GLY A 898 20.28 10.83 -15.32
CA GLY A 898 21.46 11.40 -14.67
C GLY A 898 21.20 11.79 -13.21
N THR A 899 22.25 12.23 -12.53
CA THR A 899 22.16 12.66 -11.12
C THR A 899 21.53 14.05 -10.97
N GLY A 900 21.31 14.78 -12.06
CA GLY A 900 20.88 16.17 -12.04
C GLY A 900 21.97 17.14 -11.57
N ARG A 901 23.20 16.67 -11.33
CA ARG A 901 24.32 17.47 -10.79
C ARG A 901 25.56 17.35 -11.65
N THR A 902 26.15 18.49 -12.00
CA THR A 902 27.45 18.54 -12.64
C THR A 902 28.54 18.46 -11.58
N GLU A 903 29.41 17.45 -11.69
CA GLU A 903 30.47 17.17 -10.73
C GLU A 903 31.86 17.34 -11.39
N THR A 904 32.82 17.83 -10.61
CA THR A 904 34.23 17.89 -11.00
C THR A 904 35.08 17.56 -9.79
N VAL A 905 35.80 16.44 -9.85
CA VAL A 905 36.64 15.91 -8.77
C VAL A 905 38.09 15.91 -9.24
N LEU A 906 39.00 16.43 -8.40
CA LEU A 906 40.43 16.44 -8.65
C LEU A 906 41.16 15.82 -7.46
N SER A 907 41.68 14.61 -7.63
CA SER A 907 42.52 13.95 -6.63
C SER A 907 43.98 13.97 -7.04
N LEU A 908 44.87 14.43 -6.16
CA LEU A 908 46.31 14.43 -6.34
C LEU A 908 46.97 13.62 -5.22
N SER A 909 47.90 12.75 -5.58
CA SER A 909 48.71 11.98 -4.62
C SER A 909 50.18 12.06 -4.98
N GLY A 910 51.03 12.21 -3.97
CA GLY A 910 52.47 12.24 -4.11
C GLY A 910 53.15 11.35 -3.08
N GLY A 911 53.98 10.43 -3.56
CA GLY A 911 54.89 9.63 -2.76
C GLY A 911 56.33 10.14 -2.89
N PHE A 912 57.04 10.20 -1.77
CA PHE A 912 58.45 10.56 -1.73
C PHE A 912 59.20 9.65 -0.77
N LYS A 913 60.39 9.20 -1.16
CA LYS A 913 61.22 8.26 -0.40
C LYS A 913 62.50 8.96 0.07
N PRO A 914 62.46 9.82 1.11
CA PRO A 914 63.62 10.57 1.58
C PRO A 914 64.79 9.70 2.04
N HIS A 915 64.54 8.45 2.45
CA HIS A 915 65.61 7.52 2.82
C HIS A 915 66.60 7.23 1.68
N LYS A 916 66.22 7.48 0.42
CA LYS A 916 67.10 7.36 -0.76
C LYS A 916 68.27 8.35 -0.77
N PHE A 917 68.25 9.37 0.07
CA PHE A 917 69.38 10.29 0.27
C PHE A 917 70.37 9.82 1.34
N ALA A 918 70.07 8.74 2.05
CA ALA A 918 70.94 8.14 3.06
C ALA A 918 71.73 6.95 2.48
N PRO A 919 72.91 6.60 3.02
CA PRO A 919 73.66 5.44 2.57
C PRO A 919 72.86 4.13 2.72
N ASP A 920 72.80 3.30 1.68
CA ASP A 920 72.06 2.02 1.68
C ASP A 920 72.41 1.10 2.86
N LYS A 921 73.65 1.19 3.36
CA LYS A 921 74.14 0.44 4.54
C LYS A 921 73.34 0.71 5.82
N TRP A 922 72.60 1.82 5.90
CA TRP A 922 71.81 2.18 7.07
C TRP A 922 70.45 1.48 7.11
N GLY A 923 70.00 0.87 6.01
CA GLY A 923 68.76 0.08 5.98
C GLY A 923 67.47 0.84 6.34
N LEU A 924 67.46 2.17 6.17
CA LEU A 924 66.31 3.01 6.52
C LEU A 924 65.20 2.89 5.46
N ASN A 925 63.95 2.73 5.89
CA ASN A 925 62.76 2.81 5.03
C ASN A 925 61.81 3.88 5.59
N LEU A 926 61.80 5.06 4.97
CA LEU A 926 60.96 6.20 5.34
C LEU A 926 60.19 6.65 4.10
N PRO A 927 58.99 6.12 3.85
CA PRO A 927 58.09 6.64 2.82
C PRO A 927 57.27 7.81 3.39
N VAL A 928 57.12 8.88 2.61
CA VAL A 928 56.25 10.02 2.90
C VAL A 928 55.22 10.08 1.79
N THR A 929 53.94 10.08 2.16
CA THR A 929 52.82 10.19 1.22
C THR A 929 51.99 11.42 1.55
N SER A 930 51.57 12.14 0.52
CA SER A 930 50.65 13.27 0.63
C SER A 930 49.49 13.05 -0.33
N ASN A 931 48.27 13.23 0.15
CA ASN A 931 47.05 13.13 -0.64
C ASN A 931 46.25 14.42 -0.49
N MET A 932 45.68 14.90 -1.59
CA MET A 932 44.75 16.03 -1.65
C MET A 932 43.62 15.63 -2.59
N SER A 933 42.37 15.88 -2.21
CA SER A 933 41.20 15.57 -3.04
C SER A 933 40.20 16.71 -3.07
#